data_AF-A0A2T6G9E8-F1
#
_entry.id   AF-A0A2T6G9E8-F1
#
_cell.length_a   1.000
_cell.length_b   1.000
_cell.length_c   1.000
_cell.angle_alpha   90.00
_cell.angle_beta   90.00
_cell.angle_gamma   90.00
#
_symmetry.space_group_name_H-M   'P 1'
#
loop_
_entity.id
_entity.type
_entity.pdbx_description
1 polymer ?
#
loop_
_entity_poly.entity_id
_entity_poly.type
_entity_poly.pdbx_seq_one_letter_code
_entity_poly.pdbx_strand_id
1 'polypeptide(L)'
;MSSNKTPNLNLHHWTGSDQVLRAEFNENFEKLDTHVSQLMAADATPVQLNHGMQNVDVKQTSVLENISIKGRTLVNLLGHAGNCEDAAKWNDYHTTHALDPNNFVYGSNGLKVTVADGYTIGSAVTARGFNFDADKYYLLMGELKNGNATQMNLSISGQGPPTATNPVVDTSKFTLAFGKFTGISATDVGINVTVTGTAGQFGYADGVRLFEISKEDYDAIDRMTPEQIAVKWPYVEDRKSIYSPYILKYGENLLPPFAEWEVIRTDGGTNILGPYKIQQQTTAKDTWLGTAKLPCMPSTPYTLSMIHTGKMLLRFYKKDGTFVDAGGGYTSEQSVTGTSPSDVSYIVVYTTNPEPVGTFTFEKGMLNVGPTALPFKPRHDDMLLFPNVQLASSADGKVYDQLFKSGGKYWKHTRIKTMVLDGSENWKRTGNYTGFKQLSLESPVFPITGDLGLFMKYDKVLPNLTGIPSAPDRGAIAQDSGIVYVTVSDEDSGWGDKYEPSKEEIKAYFYGWKLIDTSGKLWNGGDPQYKRWYAYWSPGAVWNPDKENEFTKKTAPSNLAPGYKPYSLQYQLAVPTVEEIRVEGGITLHSGLNQVEVGTGMMVRERANPIDPNGIYLINNTAAPGSTLKNGTNRILTVFRNDRIDQAWIKRDSFKSSSAYGGADAFIPALSGNYDPTAVYTVTYLARDQYALTCNVQSIQGEYAGNLKSVVDTLAANQADMASQVSVVQGIQDRLEAALPLNALSRQAIINGGFDVAQRGSSVIQNGNYGPENAYGYGLDRWVGQVYAGIGAIQTASFTMSQQAFALGQTIVPGNPKYFGRLSVTSVGTKGTKSAFMRMAQFVESVYTFAGQKCTASFWAKASSSRQIAVSLFQNFGYGSPSSSVSCPGGKTINLTTAWQFFTVTFDVPSIAGKVLGTSKNDYLGLYFIPYKQDNEVISIPSGEVGTYAAGDFDFAQVQLCAGETALPFQPRHFADELALCQRYYEKSYNYAITPGTESYEGFITAYSEGGYIIADGGQFIVAKRTIPTMKVYSPFTGEISKARRFGDAKDSVVSGMEYASTNHAGRLYHGSGGMPAGTYIWHWTADAEI
;
A
#
# COMPACT_ATOMS: atom_id res chain seq x y z
N MET A 1 -71.77 17.78 15.27
CA MET A 1 -70.81 17.61 14.17
C MET A 1 -69.66 18.57 14.41
N SER A 2 -68.46 18.04 14.61
CA SER A 2 -67.29 18.88 14.84
C SER A 2 -66.88 19.59 13.55
N SER A 3 -66.74 20.92 13.60
CA SER A 3 -66.19 21.73 12.50
C SER A 3 -64.65 21.74 12.48
N ASN A 4 -64.01 21.24 13.53
CA ASN A 4 -62.57 21.31 13.71
C ASN A 4 -61.93 19.94 13.45
N LYS A 5 -60.84 19.95 12.70
CA LYS A 5 -60.14 18.73 12.29
C LYS A 5 -58.70 18.76 12.79
N THR A 6 -58.16 17.59 13.13
CA THR A 6 -56.75 17.48 13.46
C THR A 6 -55.90 17.77 12.22
N PRO A 7 -54.74 18.45 12.35
CA PRO A 7 -53.96 18.92 11.21
C PRO A 7 -53.35 17.79 10.37
N ASN A 8 -53.03 16.64 10.96
CA ASN A 8 -52.27 15.58 10.29
C ASN A 8 -53.13 14.48 9.67
N LEU A 9 -54.17 14.04 10.39
CA LEU A 9 -55.01 12.90 9.98
C LEU A 9 -56.45 13.29 9.67
N ASN A 10 -56.75 14.59 9.70
CA ASN A 10 -58.09 15.13 9.44
C ASN A 10 -59.20 14.44 10.25
N LEU A 11 -58.86 14.03 11.48
CA LEU A 11 -59.78 13.42 12.43
C LEU A 11 -60.70 14.49 12.99
N HIS A 12 -61.96 14.14 13.24
CA HIS A 12 -62.89 15.00 13.96
C HIS A 12 -62.34 15.31 15.35
N HIS A 13 -62.26 16.59 15.70
CA HIS A 13 -61.82 17.07 17.00
C HIS A 13 -63.00 17.68 17.74
N TRP A 14 -63.54 16.95 18.72
CA TRP A 14 -64.74 17.36 19.47
C TRP A 14 -64.38 18.09 20.77
N THR A 15 -65.17 19.10 21.11
CA THR A 15 -65.11 19.87 22.35
C THR A 15 -66.23 19.45 23.31
N GLY A 16 -66.18 19.87 24.58
CA GLY A 16 -67.12 19.42 25.62
C GLY A 16 -68.61 19.72 25.35
N SER A 17 -68.92 20.60 24.40
CA SER A 17 -70.29 20.93 23.96
C SER A 17 -70.76 20.17 22.72
N ASP A 18 -69.91 19.37 22.07
CA ASP A 18 -70.23 18.74 20.78
C ASP A 18 -71.00 17.42 20.94
N GLN A 19 -72.09 17.26 20.19
CA GLN A 19 -72.72 15.95 20.01
C GLN A 19 -71.93 15.11 18.99
N VAL A 20 -71.42 13.96 19.44
CA VAL A 20 -70.60 13.03 18.64
C VAL A 20 -71.50 12.01 17.93
N LEU A 21 -71.47 12.00 16.60
CA LEU A 21 -72.14 10.96 15.83
C LEU A 21 -71.28 9.69 15.84
N ARG A 22 -71.91 8.52 16.07
CA ARG A 22 -71.22 7.22 16.05
C ARG A 22 -70.45 6.97 14.75
N ALA A 23 -70.98 7.47 13.62
CA ALA A 23 -70.31 7.39 12.32
C ALA A 23 -69.01 8.21 12.28
N GLU A 24 -69.03 9.47 12.72
CA GLU A 24 -67.83 10.33 12.80
C GLU A 24 -66.77 9.74 13.77
N PHE A 25 -67.23 9.14 14.87
CA PHE A 25 -66.36 8.47 15.82
C PHE A 25 -65.67 7.25 15.18
N ASN A 26 -66.43 6.36 14.56
CA ASN A 26 -65.88 5.20 13.88
C ASN A 26 -64.96 5.59 12.71
N GLU A 27 -65.29 6.63 11.95
CA GLU A 27 -64.44 7.15 10.87
C GLU A 27 -63.06 7.58 11.38
N ASN A 28 -62.99 8.20 12.57
CA ASN A 28 -61.69 8.50 13.20
C ASN A 28 -60.89 7.22 13.51
N PHE A 29 -61.52 6.19 14.05
CA PHE A 29 -60.85 4.92 14.36
C PHE A 29 -60.42 4.18 13.09
N GLU A 30 -61.25 4.15 12.05
CA GLU A 30 -60.91 3.55 10.76
C GLU A 30 -59.75 4.28 10.08
N LYS A 31 -59.72 5.63 10.15
CA LYS A 31 -58.59 6.43 9.66
C LYS A 31 -57.31 6.19 10.45
N LEU A 32 -57.42 6.11 11.78
CA LEU A 32 -56.28 5.79 12.65
C LEU A 32 -55.76 4.38 12.35
N ASP A 33 -56.64 3.38 12.25
CA ASP A 33 -56.28 1.98 11.97
C ASP A 33 -55.68 1.81 10.57
N THR A 34 -56.23 2.51 9.57
CA THR A 34 -55.67 2.56 8.22
C THR A 34 -54.29 3.20 8.22
N HIS A 35 -54.11 4.31 8.95
CA HIS A 35 -52.81 4.99 9.04
C HIS A 35 -51.77 4.14 9.78
N VAL A 36 -52.15 3.49 10.88
CA VAL A 36 -51.29 2.53 11.60
C VAL A 36 -50.95 1.34 10.72
N SER A 37 -51.92 0.79 9.98
CA SER A 37 -51.70 -0.29 9.02
C SER A 37 -50.72 0.11 7.91
N GLN A 38 -50.81 1.33 7.38
CA GLN A 38 -49.85 1.87 6.41
C GLN A 38 -48.45 2.07 6.99
N LEU A 39 -48.34 2.45 8.28
CA LEU A 39 -47.06 2.54 8.98
C LEU A 39 -46.42 1.16 9.24
N MET A 40 -47.25 0.12 9.34
CA MET A 40 -46.83 -1.25 9.63
C MET A 40 -46.61 -2.11 8.38
N ALA A 41 -47.31 -1.83 7.28
CA ALA A 41 -47.32 -2.62 6.05
C ALA A 41 -46.64 -1.88 4.90
N ALA A 42 -45.33 -2.01 4.80
CA ALA A 42 -44.64 -1.73 3.54
C ALA A 42 -43.46 -2.69 3.40
N ASP A 43 -43.53 -3.53 2.38
CA ASP A 43 -42.40 -4.34 1.95
C ASP A 43 -41.23 -3.43 1.53
N ALA A 44 -40.02 -3.97 1.56
CA ALA A 44 -38.85 -3.26 1.04
C ALA A 44 -39.09 -2.85 -0.42
N THR A 45 -38.68 -1.64 -0.78
CA THR A 45 -38.80 -1.14 -2.14
C THR A 45 -37.54 -1.52 -2.92
N PRO A 46 -37.65 -2.32 -4.00
CA PRO A 46 -36.49 -2.70 -4.79
C PRO A 46 -35.97 -1.51 -5.59
N VAL A 47 -34.64 -1.47 -5.73
CA VAL A 47 -33.89 -0.49 -6.50
C VAL A 47 -32.95 -1.22 -7.43
N GLN A 48 -32.95 -0.80 -8.70
CA GLN A 48 -32.00 -1.26 -9.69
C GLN A 48 -31.14 -0.08 -10.14
N LEU A 49 -29.86 -0.13 -9.81
CA LEU A 49 -28.88 0.89 -10.18
C LEU A 49 -28.12 0.41 -11.42
N ASN A 50 -28.37 1.04 -12.57
CA ASN A 50 -27.69 0.72 -13.82
C ASN A 50 -26.31 1.39 -13.89
N HIS A 51 -25.43 0.92 -14.77
CA HIS A 51 -24.15 1.58 -15.02
C HIS A 51 -24.30 3.05 -15.42
N GLY A 52 -23.40 3.89 -14.92
CA GLY A 52 -23.38 5.33 -15.19
C GLY A 52 -24.14 6.15 -14.14
N MET A 53 -24.39 7.41 -14.49
CA MET A 53 -25.09 8.38 -13.65
C MET A 53 -26.61 8.22 -13.81
N GLN A 54 -27.34 8.20 -12.70
CA GLN A 54 -28.80 8.08 -12.68
C GLN A 54 -29.44 8.78 -11.48
N ASN A 55 -30.75 8.97 -11.55
CA ASN A 55 -31.56 9.47 -10.45
C ASN A 55 -32.34 8.34 -9.78
N VAL A 56 -32.41 8.37 -8.45
CA VAL A 56 -33.26 7.50 -7.65
C VAL A 56 -34.16 8.37 -6.79
N ASP A 57 -35.47 8.32 -7.05
CA ASP A 57 -36.46 9.00 -6.21
C ASP A 57 -36.89 8.09 -5.05
N VAL A 58 -36.72 8.58 -3.83
CA VAL A 58 -36.93 7.80 -2.61
C VAL A 58 -37.91 8.50 -1.70
N LYS A 59 -38.90 7.76 -1.18
CA LYS A 59 -39.98 8.32 -0.37
C LYS A 59 -39.54 8.80 1.02
N GLN A 60 -38.52 8.16 1.60
CA GLN A 60 -37.98 8.51 2.91
C GLN A 60 -36.49 8.15 3.00
N THR A 61 -35.75 8.90 3.80
CA THR A 61 -34.33 8.64 4.02
C THR A 61 -34.10 7.22 4.55
N SER A 62 -33.32 6.42 3.82
CA SER A 62 -33.13 4.99 4.06
C SER A 62 -31.75 4.52 3.63
N VAL A 63 -31.22 3.49 4.29
CA VAL A 63 -29.99 2.80 3.86
C VAL A 63 -30.32 1.89 2.67
N LEU A 64 -29.41 1.82 1.69
CA LEU A 64 -29.47 0.83 0.62
C LEU A 64 -28.97 -0.52 1.14
N GLU A 65 -29.86 -1.50 1.14
CA GLU A 65 -29.67 -2.84 1.70
C GLU A 65 -29.78 -3.91 0.61
N ASN A 66 -29.51 -5.18 0.99
CA ASN A 66 -29.68 -6.36 0.12
C ASN A 66 -28.97 -6.25 -1.25
N ILE A 67 -27.81 -5.59 -1.26
CA ILE A 67 -27.05 -5.35 -2.47
C ILE A 67 -26.62 -6.67 -3.10
N SER A 68 -26.87 -6.83 -4.39
CA SER A 68 -26.52 -7.99 -5.21
C SER A 68 -26.00 -7.57 -6.57
N ILE A 69 -24.86 -8.14 -6.97
CA ILE A 69 -24.21 -7.87 -8.27
C ILE A 69 -23.95 -9.19 -8.96
N LYS A 70 -24.45 -9.33 -10.19
CA LYS A 70 -24.14 -10.47 -11.06
C LYS A 70 -22.83 -10.23 -11.79
N GLY A 71 -21.98 -11.24 -11.79
CA GLY A 71 -20.74 -11.27 -12.55
C GLY A 71 -20.99 -11.23 -14.05
N ARG A 72 -19.99 -10.75 -14.76
CA ARG A 72 -20.05 -10.57 -16.20
C ARG A 72 -18.67 -10.67 -16.79
N THR A 73 -18.56 -11.30 -17.95
CA THR A 73 -17.36 -11.34 -18.78
C THR A 73 -17.71 -10.95 -20.20
N LEU A 74 -16.93 -10.03 -20.78
CA LEU A 74 -16.95 -9.71 -22.21
C LEU A 74 -15.68 -10.25 -22.86
N VAL A 75 -15.83 -10.84 -24.04
CA VAL A 75 -14.75 -11.44 -24.82
C VAL A 75 -14.72 -10.80 -26.19
N ASN A 76 -13.80 -9.87 -26.41
CA ASN A 76 -13.55 -9.32 -27.73
C ASN A 76 -12.74 -10.34 -28.55
N LEU A 77 -13.39 -10.92 -29.56
CA LEU A 77 -12.76 -11.95 -30.40
C LEU A 77 -11.58 -11.40 -31.21
N LEU A 78 -11.49 -10.08 -31.43
CA LEU A 78 -10.32 -9.44 -32.06
C LEU A 78 -9.09 -9.38 -31.15
N GLY A 79 -9.20 -9.78 -29.87
CA GLY A 79 -8.10 -9.72 -28.92
C GLY A 79 -7.57 -8.29 -28.77
N HIS A 80 -6.32 -8.09 -29.22
CA HIS A 80 -5.60 -6.82 -29.19
C HIS A 80 -5.47 -6.14 -30.57
N ALA A 81 -6.18 -6.58 -31.62
CA ALA A 81 -6.12 -5.91 -32.92
C ALA A 81 -7.03 -4.66 -32.96
N GLY A 82 -8.14 -4.72 -32.21
CA GLY A 82 -9.21 -3.74 -32.24
C GLY A 82 -8.92 -2.41 -31.55
N ASN A 83 -7.88 -2.32 -30.70
CA ASN A 83 -7.42 -1.06 -30.12
C ASN A 83 -6.63 -0.22 -31.13
N CYS A 84 -6.38 -0.74 -32.33
CA CYS A 84 -5.69 -0.03 -33.40
C CYS A 84 -4.31 0.54 -32.99
N GLU A 85 -3.62 -0.10 -32.05
CA GLU A 85 -2.29 0.33 -31.58
C GLU A 85 -1.13 -0.30 -32.35
N ASP A 86 -1.42 -1.29 -33.20
CA ASP A 86 -0.42 -2.07 -33.94
C ASP A 86 -0.87 -2.26 -35.39
N ALA A 87 -0.24 -1.53 -36.31
CA ALA A 87 -0.53 -1.61 -37.73
C ALA A 87 -0.21 -2.99 -38.32
N ALA A 88 0.73 -3.75 -37.76
CA ALA A 88 1.11 -5.06 -38.30
C ALA A 88 -0.02 -6.11 -38.20
N LYS A 89 -1.08 -5.83 -37.42
CA LYS A 89 -2.26 -6.68 -37.30
C LYS A 89 -3.29 -6.44 -38.42
N TRP A 90 -3.04 -5.46 -39.29
CA TRP A 90 -3.91 -5.06 -40.38
C TRP A 90 -3.18 -5.24 -41.72
N ASN A 91 -3.90 -5.72 -42.72
CA ASN A 91 -3.43 -5.90 -44.08
C ASN A 91 -4.21 -4.97 -45.00
N ASP A 92 -3.54 -4.47 -46.05
CA ASP A 92 -4.16 -3.60 -47.02
C ASP A 92 -4.89 -4.36 -48.13
N TYR A 93 -6.12 -3.93 -48.43
CA TYR A 93 -6.86 -4.33 -49.62
C TYR A 93 -7.38 -3.09 -50.34
N HIS A 94 -6.70 -2.70 -51.43
CA HIS A 94 -6.97 -1.45 -52.17
C HIS A 94 -6.88 -0.18 -51.29
N THR A 95 -6.07 -0.24 -50.23
CA THR A 95 -5.83 0.87 -49.29
C THR A 95 -4.36 0.98 -48.96
N THR A 96 -4.03 2.04 -48.23
CA THR A 96 -2.93 2.07 -47.28
C THR A 96 -3.46 2.37 -45.89
N HIS A 97 -2.83 1.83 -44.85
CA HIS A 97 -3.17 2.14 -43.46
C HIS A 97 -1.95 2.58 -42.64
N ALA A 98 -2.20 3.37 -41.60
CA ALA A 98 -1.18 3.84 -40.67
C ALA A 98 -1.78 4.15 -39.30
N LEU A 99 -0.95 4.15 -38.26
CA LEU A 99 -1.32 4.65 -36.93
C LEU A 99 -1.43 6.18 -36.93
N ASP A 100 -2.44 6.72 -36.25
CA ASP A 100 -2.67 8.15 -36.08
C ASP A 100 -2.82 8.50 -34.58
N PRO A 101 -1.89 9.28 -33.99
CA PRO A 101 -1.92 9.61 -32.56
C PRO A 101 -2.86 10.77 -32.23
N ASN A 102 -3.57 11.34 -33.19
CA ASN A 102 -4.47 12.49 -32.98
C ASN A 102 -5.95 12.11 -33.11
N ASN A 103 -6.27 11.01 -33.77
CA ASN A 103 -7.63 10.54 -34.02
C ASN A 103 -7.80 9.13 -33.43
N PHE A 104 -8.06 9.08 -32.13
CA PHE A 104 -8.30 7.85 -31.38
C PHE A 104 -9.32 8.07 -30.27
N VAL A 105 -9.86 6.98 -29.73
CA VAL A 105 -10.81 6.91 -28.62
C VAL A 105 -10.22 6.15 -27.43
N TYR A 106 -9.52 5.05 -27.70
CA TYR A 106 -8.89 4.17 -26.74
C TYR A 106 -7.37 4.20 -26.92
N GLY A 107 -6.62 3.95 -25.85
CA GLY A 107 -5.16 3.92 -25.91
C GLY A 107 -4.53 5.26 -26.31
N SER A 108 -3.67 5.23 -27.32
CA SER A 108 -2.83 6.33 -27.80
C SER A 108 -2.89 6.55 -29.31
N ASN A 109 -3.38 5.59 -30.11
CA ASN A 109 -3.44 5.69 -31.57
C ASN A 109 -4.75 5.12 -32.12
N GLY A 110 -5.18 5.65 -33.26
CA GLY A 110 -6.23 5.06 -34.08
C GLY A 110 -5.70 4.61 -35.44
N LEU A 111 -6.49 3.84 -36.18
CA LEU A 111 -6.13 3.37 -37.52
C LEU A 111 -6.65 4.35 -38.57
N LYS A 112 -5.74 5.03 -39.28
CA LYS A 112 -6.09 5.80 -40.48
C LYS A 112 -6.04 4.89 -41.70
N VAL A 113 -7.14 4.82 -42.44
CA VAL A 113 -7.27 4.01 -43.66
C VAL A 113 -7.52 4.92 -44.84
N THR A 114 -6.72 4.81 -45.90
CA THR A 114 -6.75 5.67 -47.09
C THR A 114 -6.98 4.83 -48.34
N VAL A 115 -7.89 5.25 -49.22
CA VAL A 115 -8.16 4.57 -50.49
C VAL A 115 -6.94 4.71 -51.42
N ALA A 116 -6.45 3.59 -51.96
CA ALA A 116 -5.29 3.57 -52.85
C ALA A 116 -5.62 4.07 -54.27
N ASP A 117 -4.59 4.42 -55.03
CA ASP A 117 -4.71 4.88 -56.41
C ASP A 117 -5.43 3.85 -57.30
N GLY A 118 -6.37 4.33 -58.12
CA GLY A 118 -7.14 3.51 -59.05
C GLY A 118 -8.38 2.83 -58.46
N TYR A 119 -8.68 3.03 -57.17
CA TYR A 119 -9.83 2.41 -56.50
C TYR A 119 -10.81 3.44 -55.94
N THR A 120 -12.07 3.02 -55.78
CA THR A 120 -13.15 3.81 -55.15
C THR A 120 -13.65 3.22 -53.83
N ILE A 121 -13.11 2.06 -53.46
CA ILE A 121 -13.39 1.38 -52.21
C ILE A 121 -12.15 0.56 -51.85
N GLY A 122 -11.82 0.57 -50.57
CA GLY A 122 -10.73 -0.24 -50.04
C GLY A 122 -10.93 -0.52 -48.56
N SER A 123 -10.20 -1.49 -48.02
CA SER A 123 -10.26 -1.86 -46.61
C SER A 123 -8.90 -2.20 -46.02
N ALA A 124 -8.68 -1.75 -44.78
CA ALA A 124 -7.73 -2.39 -43.89
C ALA A 124 -8.40 -3.61 -43.26
N VAL A 125 -7.77 -4.78 -43.32
CA VAL A 125 -8.36 -6.07 -42.94
C VAL A 125 -7.52 -6.70 -41.83
N THR A 126 -8.15 -7.14 -40.73
CA THR A 126 -7.42 -7.89 -39.70
C THR A 126 -6.78 -9.15 -40.28
N ALA A 127 -5.77 -9.71 -39.61
CA ALA A 127 -5.32 -11.07 -39.90
C ALA A 127 -6.54 -12.03 -39.95
N ARG A 128 -6.57 -12.91 -40.97
CA ARG A 128 -7.61 -13.92 -41.15
C ARG A 128 -7.53 -14.98 -40.05
N GLY A 129 -8.63 -15.68 -39.82
CA GLY A 129 -8.71 -16.77 -38.85
C GLY A 129 -10.02 -16.86 -38.10
N PHE A 130 -10.97 -15.96 -38.38
CA PHE A 130 -12.28 -15.99 -37.75
C PHE A 130 -13.17 -17.06 -38.40
N ASN A 131 -13.83 -17.83 -37.54
CA ASN A 131 -14.86 -18.80 -37.91
C ASN A 131 -16.09 -18.50 -37.06
N PHE A 132 -17.27 -18.47 -37.69
CA PHE A 132 -18.52 -18.14 -37.04
C PHE A 132 -19.43 -19.36 -37.01
N ASP A 133 -19.82 -19.78 -35.82
CA ASP A 133 -20.69 -20.93 -35.64
C ASP A 133 -22.12 -20.58 -36.08
N ALA A 134 -22.67 -21.39 -36.98
CA ALA A 134 -23.98 -21.17 -37.61
C ALA A 134 -25.12 -21.00 -36.61
N ASP A 135 -25.02 -21.62 -35.42
CA ASP A 135 -26.07 -21.59 -34.40
C ASP A 135 -25.90 -20.45 -33.38
N LYS A 136 -24.93 -19.55 -33.60
CA LYS A 136 -24.58 -18.46 -32.69
C LYS A 136 -24.90 -17.07 -33.26
N TYR A 137 -24.88 -16.09 -32.37
CA TYR A 137 -25.20 -14.69 -32.65
C TYR A 137 -23.99 -13.81 -32.36
N TYR A 138 -23.78 -12.82 -33.22
CA TYR A 138 -22.60 -11.97 -33.17
C TYR A 138 -22.95 -10.48 -33.31
N LEU A 139 -22.14 -9.65 -32.67
CA LEU A 139 -22.22 -8.19 -32.73
C LEU A 139 -20.85 -7.63 -33.11
N LEU A 140 -20.76 -7.02 -34.29
CA LEU A 140 -19.60 -6.29 -34.78
C LEU A 140 -19.80 -4.79 -34.52
N MET A 141 -18.80 -4.15 -33.94
CA MET A 141 -18.86 -2.73 -33.59
C MET A 141 -17.49 -2.06 -33.74
N GLY A 142 -17.48 -0.74 -33.84
CA GLY A 142 -16.25 0.06 -33.73
C GLY A 142 -16.56 1.55 -33.78
N GLU A 143 -15.62 2.35 -33.29
CA GLU A 143 -15.69 3.81 -33.36
C GLU A 143 -15.11 4.24 -34.70
N LEU A 144 -15.92 4.85 -35.56
CA LEU A 144 -15.48 5.33 -36.87
C LEU A 144 -15.62 6.84 -36.96
N LYS A 145 -14.66 7.50 -37.61
CA LYS A 145 -14.73 8.92 -37.97
C LYS A 145 -14.36 9.06 -39.43
N ASN A 146 -15.28 9.52 -40.26
CA ASN A 146 -14.98 9.80 -41.65
C ASN A 146 -13.91 10.91 -41.72
N GLY A 147 -12.89 10.78 -42.56
CA GLY A 147 -11.92 11.85 -42.73
C GLY A 147 -12.45 12.86 -43.74
N ASN A 148 -12.48 12.41 -44.99
CA ASN A 148 -12.99 13.17 -46.14
C ASN A 148 -13.54 12.26 -47.25
N ALA A 149 -13.83 10.99 -46.92
CA ALA A 149 -14.37 10.01 -47.84
C ALA A 149 -15.90 10.15 -47.96
N THR A 150 -16.52 9.35 -48.83
CA THR A 150 -17.98 9.28 -48.92
C THR A 150 -18.57 8.69 -47.64
N GLN A 151 -18.01 7.58 -47.15
CA GLN A 151 -18.43 6.92 -45.91
C GLN A 151 -17.41 5.89 -45.44
N MET A 152 -17.56 5.44 -44.20
CA MET A 152 -16.88 4.28 -43.63
C MET A 152 -17.87 3.26 -43.07
N ASN A 153 -17.50 1.98 -43.02
CA ASN A 153 -18.20 0.96 -42.23
C ASN A 153 -17.24 -0.17 -41.82
N LEU A 154 -17.73 -1.09 -41.00
CA LEU A 154 -17.08 -2.37 -40.76
C LEU A 154 -17.84 -3.49 -41.48
N SER A 155 -17.12 -4.52 -41.93
CA SER A 155 -17.71 -5.69 -42.56
C SER A 155 -16.88 -6.96 -42.37
N ILE A 156 -17.47 -8.11 -42.65
CA ILE A 156 -16.75 -9.39 -42.70
C ILE A 156 -16.20 -9.64 -44.11
N SER A 157 -14.93 -10.04 -44.23
CA SER A 157 -14.29 -10.26 -45.53
C SER A 157 -15.06 -11.24 -46.42
N GLY A 158 -15.35 -10.83 -47.66
CA GLY A 158 -16.03 -11.67 -48.65
C GLY A 158 -17.52 -11.88 -48.41
N GLN A 159 -18.13 -11.16 -47.47
CA GLN A 159 -19.56 -11.24 -47.15
C GLN A 159 -20.30 -9.96 -47.56
N GLY A 160 -21.55 -10.10 -48.00
CA GLY A 160 -22.44 -8.98 -48.34
C GLY A 160 -23.28 -8.48 -47.16
N PRO A 161 -24.17 -7.50 -47.38
CA PRO A 161 -25.20 -7.16 -46.38
C PRO A 161 -26.03 -8.43 -46.11
N PRO A 162 -26.07 -9.00 -44.88
CA PRO A 162 -26.30 -8.34 -43.59
C PRO A 162 -25.11 -8.26 -42.61
N THR A 163 -23.89 -8.68 -42.98
CA THR A 163 -22.75 -8.77 -42.05
C THR A 163 -21.90 -7.49 -42.00
N ALA A 164 -22.51 -6.34 -42.23
CA ALA A 164 -21.86 -5.03 -42.23
C ALA A 164 -22.54 -4.09 -41.23
N THR A 165 -21.78 -3.15 -40.68
CA THR A 165 -22.33 -2.11 -39.79
C THR A 165 -23.05 -1.03 -40.59
N ASN A 166 -23.82 -0.19 -39.89
CA ASN A 166 -24.30 1.06 -40.48
C ASN A 166 -23.13 1.92 -41.00
N PRO A 167 -23.29 2.64 -42.13
CA PRO A 167 -22.28 3.54 -42.64
C PRO A 167 -22.15 4.78 -41.76
N VAL A 168 -20.92 5.29 -41.65
CA VAL A 168 -20.57 6.52 -40.92
C VAL A 168 -20.04 7.55 -41.91
N VAL A 169 -20.67 8.73 -41.90
CA VAL A 169 -20.31 9.87 -42.75
C VAL A 169 -19.78 11.07 -41.95
N ASP A 170 -19.92 11.05 -40.62
CA ASP A 170 -19.55 12.16 -39.73
C ASP A 170 -18.04 12.39 -39.74
N THR A 171 -17.63 13.62 -40.08
CA THR A 171 -16.22 14.00 -40.18
C THR A 171 -15.69 14.71 -38.93
N SER A 172 -16.58 15.11 -38.04
CA SER A 172 -16.26 15.95 -36.87
C SER A 172 -15.86 15.11 -35.65
N LYS A 173 -16.45 13.93 -35.49
CA LYS A 173 -16.30 13.10 -34.29
C LYS A 173 -16.35 11.61 -34.62
N PHE A 174 -15.80 10.80 -33.72
CA PHE A 174 -16.04 9.37 -33.72
C PHE A 174 -17.51 9.07 -33.44
N THR A 175 -18.07 8.16 -34.22
CA THR A 175 -19.43 7.66 -34.11
C THR A 175 -19.38 6.14 -34.02
N LEU A 176 -20.16 5.59 -33.09
CA LEU A 176 -20.29 4.15 -32.97
C LEU A 176 -21.00 3.57 -34.20
N ALA A 177 -20.29 2.73 -34.95
CA ALA A 177 -20.86 1.87 -35.98
C ALA A 177 -21.09 0.48 -35.40
N PHE A 178 -22.24 -0.13 -35.65
CA PHE A 178 -22.53 -1.49 -35.22
C PHE A 178 -23.42 -2.26 -36.20
N GLY A 179 -23.32 -3.59 -36.14
CA GLY A 179 -24.08 -4.51 -36.96
C GLY A 179 -24.16 -5.86 -36.26
N LYS A 180 -25.33 -6.49 -36.30
CA LYS A 180 -25.57 -7.81 -35.72
C LYS A 180 -25.82 -8.84 -36.82
N PHE A 181 -25.31 -10.05 -36.64
CA PHE A 181 -25.48 -11.14 -37.59
C PHE A 181 -25.54 -12.50 -36.90
N THR A 182 -26.15 -13.48 -37.55
CA THR A 182 -26.07 -14.89 -37.18
C THR A 182 -24.79 -15.51 -37.75
N GLY A 183 -24.40 -16.68 -37.27
CA GLY A 183 -23.28 -17.42 -37.84
C GLY A 183 -23.32 -17.56 -39.36
N ILE A 184 -22.13 -17.65 -39.97
CA ILE A 184 -21.95 -17.76 -41.42
C ILE A 184 -21.06 -18.96 -41.75
N SER A 185 -21.27 -19.58 -42.91
CA SER A 185 -20.49 -20.75 -43.34
C SER A 185 -19.06 -20.43 -43.78
N ALA A 186 -18.71 -19.15 -43.91
CA ALA A 186 -17.38 -18.73 -44.31
C ALA A 186 -16.38 -18.94 -43.17
N THR A 187 -15.31 -19.68 -43.46
CA THR A 187 -14.19 -19.91 -42.55
C THR A 187 -13.00 -19.04 -42.94
N ASP A 188 -12.13 -18.75 -41.97
CA ASP A 188 -10.89 -18.01 -42.20
C ASP A 188 -11.11 -16.61 -42.83
N VAL A 189 -12.10 -15.91 -42.30
CA VAL A 189 -12.42 -14.53 -42.70
C VAL A 189 -11.69 -13.51 -41.82
N GLY A 190 -11.57 -12.27 -42.31
CA GLY A 190 -11.08 -11.12 -41.55
C GLY A 190 -12.20 -10.12 -41.27
N ILE A 191 -11.88 -9.11 -40.46
CA ILE A 191 -12.75 -7.96 -40.20
C ILE A 191 -12.19 -6.77 -40.98
N ASN A 192 -13.03 -6.17 -41.81
CA ASN A 192 -12.67 -5.04 -42.66
C ASN A 192 -13.03 -3.72 -41.97
N VAL A 193 -12.11 -2.76 -42.00
CA VAL A 193 -12.39 -1.34 -41.86
C VAL A 193 -12.42 -0.76 -43.27
N THR A 194 -13.62 -0.51 -43.80
CA THR A 194 -13.83 -0.13 -45.19
C THR A 194 -14.01 1.38 -45.34
N VAL A 195 -13.33 1.96 -46.33
CA VAL A 195 -13.49 3.36 -46.75
C VAL A 195 -14.01 3.37 -48.18
N THR A 196 -15.12 4.06 -48.42
CA THR A 196 -15.69 4.28 -49.75
C THR A 196 -15.49 5.73 -50.15
N GLY A 197 -14.90 5.98 -51.32
CA GLY A 197 -14.51 7.32 -51.76
C GLY A 197 -13.77 7.31 -53.09
N THR A 198 -12.89 8.27 -53.31
CA THR A 198 -11.91 8.28 -54.40
C THR A 198 -10.51 8.08 -53.84
N ALA A 199 -9.54 7.75 -54.69
CA ALA A 199 -8.12 7.67 -54.31
C ALA A 199 -7.68 8.88 -53.47
N GLY A 200 -6.93 8.61 -52.38
CA GLY A 200 -6.46 9.61 -51.43
C GLY A 200 -7.48 10.06 -50.37
N GLN A 201 -8.76 9.70 -50.50
CA GLN A 201 -9.73 9.90 -49.42
C GLN A 201 -9.53 8.87 -48.30
N PHE A 202 -9.82 9.27 -47.06
CA PHE A 202 -9.50 8.49 -45.88
C PHE A 202 -10.56 8.61 -44.78
N GLY A 203 -10.42 7.76 -43.77
CA GLY A 203 -11.05 7.93 -42.47
C GLY A 203 -10.34 7.15 -41.37
N TYR A 204 -10.90 7.21 -40.17
CA TYR A 204 -10.28 6.73 -38.93
C TYR A 204 -11.15 5.69 -38.24
N ALA A 205 -10.53 4.66 -37.69
CA ALA A 205 -11.18 3.62 -36.91
C ALA A 205 -10.44 3.33 -35.63
N ASP A 206 -11.18 3.10 -34.55
CA ASP A 206 -10.64 2.67 -33.27
C ASP A 206 -11.70 1.86 -32.48
N GLY A 207 -11.26 1.10 -31.48
CA GLY A 207 -12.13 0.30 -30.63
C GLY A 207 -12.96 -0.74 -31.38
N VAL A 208 -12.41 -1.30 -32.47
CA VAL A 208 -13.08 -2.34 -33.27
C VAL A 208 -13.24 -3.59 -32.42
N ARG A 209 -14.46 -4.13 -32.37
CA ARG A 209 -14.81 -5.19 -31.43
C ARG A 209 -15.85 -6.12 -32.01
N LEU A 210 -15.70 -7.40 -31.67
CA LEU A 210 -16.60 -8.47 -32.09
C LEU A 210 -16.93 -9.31 -30.88
N PHE A 211 -18.22 -9.40 -30.57
CA PHE A 211 -18.73 -10.20 -29.46
C PHE A 211 -19.59 -11.34 -29.99
N GLU A 212 -19.40 -12.53 -29.43
CA GLU A 212 -20.46 -13.54 -29.38
C GLU A 212 -21.48 -13.09 -28.33
N ILE A 213 -22.76 -13.08 -28.68
CA ILE A 213 -23.85 -12.62 -27.81
C ILE A 213 -24.97 -13.65 -27.73
N SER A 214 -25.82 -13.54 -26.71
CA SER A 214 -27.00 -14.41 -26.59
C SER A 214 -28.07 -14.04 -27.60
N LYS A 215 -29.02 -14.95 -27.83
CA LYS A 215 -30.18 -14.68 -28.68
C LYS A 215 -31.03 -13.52 -28.14
N GLU A 216 -31.23 -13.48 -26.82
CA GLU A 216 -32.02 -12.44 -26.15
C GLU A 216 -31.39 -11.07 -26.36
N ASP A 217 -30.06 -11.00 -26.26
CA ASP A 217 -29.28 -9.79 -26.52
C ASP A 217 -29.34 -9.39 -27.99
N TYR A 218 -29.24 -10.35 -28.91
CA TYR A 218 -29.39 -10.11 -30.36
C TYR A 218 -30.74 -9.47 -30.68
N ASP A 219 -31.83 -10.00 -30.11
CA ASP A 219 -33.19 -9.49 -30.33
C ASP A 219 -33.42 -8.13 -29.62
N ALA A 220 -32.74 -7.86 -28.50
CA ALA A 220 -32.87 -6.63 -27.74
C ALA A 220 -32.23 -5.40 -28.43
N ILE A 221 -31.16 -5.61 -29.20
CA ILE A 221 -30.40 -4.53 -29.86
C ILE A 221 -31.30 -3.60 -30.71
N ASP A 222 -32.34 -4.14 -31.36
CA ASP A 222 -33.23 -3.34 -32.24
C ASP A 222 -34.06 -2.30 -31.48
N ARG A 223 -34.12 -2.41 -30.15
CA ARG A 223 -34.89 -1.52 -29.27
C ARG A 223 -34.00 -0.61 -28.41
N MET A 224 -32.68 -0.67 -28.63
CA MET A 224 -31.71 0.09 -27.85
C MET A 224 -31.20 1.31 -28.63
N THR A 225 -30.87 2.38 -27.92
CA THR A 225 -30.14 3.52 -28.52
C THR A 225 -28.65 3.17 -28.69
N PRO A 226 -27.92 3.84 -29.60
CA PRO A 226 -26.47 3.65 -29.73
C PRO A 226 -25.71 3.81 -28.40
N GLU A 227 -26.14 4.74 -27.54
CA GLU A 227 -25.53 4.98 -26.23
C GLU A 227 -25.76 3.79 -25.28
N GLN A 228 -26.97 3.22 -25.26
CA GLN A 228 -27.27 2.02 -24.49
C GLN A 228 -26.46 0.82 -24.97
N ILE A 229 -26.27 0.69 -26.29
CA ILE A 229 -25.44 -0.36 -26.90
C ILE A 229 -23.97 -0.15 -26.51
N ALA A 230 -23.46 1.07 -26.57
CA ALA A 230 -22.07 1.41 -26.17
C ALA A 230 -21.80 1.11 -24.69
N VAL A 231 -22.76 1.39 -23.80
CA VAL A 231 -22.65 1.09 -22.36
C VAL A 231 -22.71 -0.41 -22.10
N LYS A 232 -23.57 -1.14 -22.82
CA LYS A 232 -23.72 -2.58 -22.64
C LYS A 232 -22.54 -3.34 -23.23
N TRP A 233 -22.04 -2.99 -24.41
CA TRP A 233 -20.91 -3.64 -25.09
C TRP A 233 -19.78 -2.63 -25.38
N PRO A 234 -19.13 -2.10 -24.32
CA PRO A 234 -18.00 -1.21 -24.50
C PRO A 234 -16.84 -1.94 -25.15
N TYR A 235 -15.88 -1.21 -25.71
CA TYR A 235 -14.60 -1.80 -26.06
C TYR A 235 -13.96 -2.38 -24.81
N VAL A 236 -13.53 -3.64 -24.91
CA VAL A 236 -12.65 -4.29 -23.94
C VAL A 236 -11.47 -4.85 -24.72
N GLU A 237 -10.29 -4.70 -24.15
CA GLU A 237 -9.12 -5.41 -24.65
C GLU A 237 -9.30 -6.89 -24.31
N ASP A 238 -9.13 -7.77 -25.28
CA ASP A 238 -9.19 -9.22 -25.06
C ASP A 238 -10.46 -9.70 -24.30
N ARG A 239 -10.32 -10.32 -23.13
CA ARG A 239 -11.38 -10.71 -22.20
C ARG A 239 -11.30 -9.87 -20.92
N LYS A 240 -12.39 -9.20 -20.56
CA LYS A 240 -12.52 -8.51 -19.27
C LYS A 240 -13.76 -8.92 -18.51
N SER A 241 -13.59 -9.08 -17.20
CA SER A 241 -14.68 -9.31 -16.25
C SER A 241 -14.88 -8.06 -15.40
N ILE A 242 -15.99 -7.96 -14.68
CA ILE A 242 -16.20 -6.85 -13.73
C ILE A 242 -15.05 -6.87 -12.72
N TYR A 243 -14.39 -5.73 -12.54
CA TYR A 243 -13.33 -5.52 -11.56
C TYR A 243 -13.58 -4.24 -10.77
N SER A 244 -13.46 -4.33 -9.45
CA SER A 244 -13.67 -3.24 -8.49
C SER A 244 -14.92 -2.38 -8.79
N PRO A 245 -16.14 -2.95 -8.72
CA PRO A 245 -17.37 -2.18 -8.87
C PRO A 245 -17.51 -1.16 -7.73
N TYR A 246 -18.30 -0.12 -7.97
CA TYR A 246 -18.59 0.91 -6.97
C TYR A 246 -19.97 1.52 -7.15
N ILE A 247 -20.46 2.12 -6.06
CA ILE A 247 -21.60 3.03 -6.03
C ILE A 247 -21.13 4.33 -5.38
N LEU A 248 -21.38 5.46 -6.04
CA LEU A 248 -21.23 6.80 -5.45
C LEU A 248 -22.60 7.45 -5.40
N LYS A 249 -23.02 7.92 -4.25
CA LYS A 249 -24.20 8.74 -4.10
C LYS A 249 -23.75 10.14 -3.70
N TYR A 250 -24.09 11.13 -4.52
CA TYR A 250 -23.72 12.51 -4.22
C TYR A 250 -24.62 13.08 -3.12
N GLY A 251 -24.11 14.05 -2.36
CA GLY A 251 -24.91 14.76 -1.37
C GLY A 251 -26.18 15.39 -1.95
N GLU A 252 -27.18 15.60 -1.09
CA GLU A 252 -28.37 16.39 -1.46
C GLU A 252 -27.95 17.78 -1.95
N ASN A 253 -26.88 18.32 -1.35
CA ASN A 253 -26.09 19.41 -1.90
C ASN A 253 -24.94 18.87 -2.75
N LEU A 254 -24.91 19.21 -4.04
CA LEU A 254 -23.82 18.89 -4.97
C LEU A 254 -22.65 19.87 -4.83
N LEU A 255 -22.83 21.05 -4.23
CA LEU A 255 -21.75 22.03 -4.06
C LEU A 255 -20.80 21.65 -2.91
N PRO A 256 -19.50 21.49 -3.18
CA PRO A 256 -18.51 21.25 -2.14
C PRO A 256 -18.19 22.55 -1.37
N PRO A 257 -17.51 22.45 -0.22
CA PRO A 257 -16.95 23.59 0.48
C PRO A 257 -16.05 24.44 -0.44
N PHE A 258 -15.97 25.76 -0.20
CA PHE A 258 -15.17 26.68 -1.01
C PHE A 258 -13.72 26.25 -1.15
N ALA A 259 -13.10 25.67 -0.11
CA ALA A 259 -11.72 25.19 -0.17
C ALA A 259 -11.48 24.08 -1.21
N GLU A 260 -12.53 23.36 -1.61
CA GLU A 260 -12.49 22.31 -2.64
C GLU A 260 -12.93 22.81 -4.02
N TRP A 261 -13.20 24.11 -4.18
CA TRP A 261 -13.57 24.66 -5.47
C TRP A 261 -12.40 24.60 -6.44
N GLU A 262 -12.74 24.35 -7.70
CA GLU A 262 -11.80 24.06 -8.77
C GLU A 262 -10.84 25.24 -9.05
N VAL A 263 -11.34 26.46 -8.87
CA VAL A 263 -10.55 27.69 -8.89
C VAL A 263 -11.11 28.62 -7.83
N ILE A 264 -10.21 29.23 -7.06
CA ILE A 264 -10.50 30.38 -6.21
C ILE A 264 -9.48 31.44 -6.56
N ARG A 265 -9.92 32.69 -6.71
CA ARG A 265 -9.02 33.81 -6.95
C ARG A 265 -8.11 34.00 -5.73
N THR A 266 -6.80 34.13 -5.97
CA THR A 266 -5.78 34.21 -4.90
C THR A 266 -5.18 35.61 -4.72
N ASP A 267 -5.77 36.64 -5.33
CA ASP A 267 -5.31 38.01 -5.10
C ASP A 267 -5.71 38.50 -3.71
N GLY A 268 -5.02 39.53 -3.21
CA GLY A 268 -5.02 39.98 -1.80
C GLY A 268 -6.34 40.51 -1.22
N GLY A 269 -7.49 40.14 -1.77
CA GLY A 269 -8.82 40.48 -1.25
C GLY A 269 -9.78 39.28 -1.09
N THR A 270 -9.40 38.06 -1.48
CA THR A 270 -10.28 36.87 -1.35
C THR A 270 -9.94 36.06 -0.10
N ASN A 271 -10.92 35.87 0.80
CA ASN A 271 -10.76 35.16 2.06
C ASN A 271 -11.87 34.11 2.25
N ILE A 272 -11.48 32.85 2.45
CA ILE A 272 -12.40 31.80 2.90
C ILE A 272 -12.60 31.97 4.41
N LEU A 273 -13.78 32.43 4.82
CA LEU A 273 -14.12 32.68 6.23
C LEU A 273 -14.68 31.44 6.92
N GLY A 274 -15.11 30.45 6.14
CA GLY A 274 -15.55 29.13 6.60
C GLY A 274 -15.83 28.20 5.43
N PRO A 275 -16.14 26.90 5.67
CA PRO A 275 -16.30 25.91 4.61
C PRO A 275 -17.30 26.32 3.53
N TYR A 276 -18.41 26.94 3.93
CA TYR A 276 -19.44 27.46 3.03
C TYR A 276 -19.62 28.98 3.21
N LYS A 277 -18.54 29.71 3.47
CA LYS A 277 -18.55 31.18 3.52
C LYS A 277 -17.26 31.75 2.97
N ILE A 278 -17.36 32.53 1.90
CA ILE A 278 -16.23 33.23 1.29
C ILE A 278 -16.54 34.72 1.17
N GLN A 279 -15.50 35.54 1.29
CA GLN A 279 -15.55 36.97 1.11
C GLN A 279 -14.54 37.39 0.04
N GLN A 280 -14.92 38.35 -0.78
CA GLN A 280 -14.04 39.01 -1.74
C GLN A 280 -14.08 40.51 -1.58
N GLN A 281 -12.92 41.13 -1.44
CA GLN A 281 -12.71 42.55 -1.63
C GLN A 281 -12.05 42.76 -2.99
N THR A 282 -12.67 43.56 -3.86
CA THR A 282 -12.12 43.80 -5.19
C THR A 282 -12.32 45.26 -5.60
N THR A 283 -11.29 45.80 -6.26
CA THR A 283 -11.30 47.12 -6.89
C THR A 283 -11.62 47.03 -8.40
N ALA A 284 -11.75 45.81 -8.93
CA ALA A 284 -12.08 45.52 -10.32
C ALA A 284 -13.53 45.05 -10.49
N LYS A 285 -14.09 45.31 -11.67
CA LYS A 285 -15.46 44.99 -12.08
C LYS A 285 -15.55 43.56 -12.63
N ASP A 286 -16.72 42.94 -12.52
CA ASP A 286 -17.07 41.61 -13.07
C ASP A 286 -15.98 40.54 -12.89
N THR A 287 -15.35 40.55 -11.72
CA THR A 287 -14.27 39.63 -11.46
C THR A 287 -14.82 38.32 -10.92
N TRP A 288 -14.36 37.23 -11.51
CA TRP A 288 -14.70 35.90 -11.03
C TRP A 288 -14.02 35.65 -9.67
N LEU A 289 -14.77 35.12 -8.72
CA LEU A 289 -14.30 34.80 -7.37
C LEU A 289 -13.85 33.34 -7.27
N GLY A 290 -14.65 32.44 -7.85
CA GLY A 290 -14.34 31.03 -7.87
C GLY A 290 -15.34 30.24 -8.70
N THR A 291 -14.95 29.00 -9.00
CA THR A 291 -15.76 28.07 -9.79
C THR A 291 -15.77 26.67 -9.20
N ALA A 292 -16.94 26.04 -9.18
CA ALA A 292 -17.09 24.62 -8.86
C ALA A 292 -17.59 23.86 -10.10
N LYS A 293 -16.87 22.83 -10.52
CA LYS A 293 -17.24 21.92 -11.61
C LYS A 293 -17.73 20.60 -11.06
N LEU A 294 -18.91 20.17 -11.52
CA LEU A 294 -19.67 19.07 -10.93
C LEU A 294 -20.26 18.18 -12.03
N PRO A 295 -20.26 16.85 -11.89
CA PRO A 295 -20.91 15.98 -12.86
C PRO A 295 -22.43 16.17 -12.81
N CYS A 296 -23.07 16.11 -13.98
CA CYS A 296 -24.52 16.18 -14.09
C CYS A 296 -25.06 15.12 -15.04
N MET A 297 -26.36 14.83 -14.90
CA MET A 297 -27.10 14.00 -15.85
C MET A 297 -27.61 14.87 -17.00
N PRO A 298 -27.74 14.30 -18.22
CA PRO A 298 -28.40 14.99 -19.32
C PRO A 298 -29.89 15.19 -19.06
N SER A 299 -30.50 16.19 -19.70
CA SER A 299 -31.95 16.45 -19.68
C SER A 299 -32.58 16.53 -18.28
N THR A 300 -31.85 17.05 -17.30
CA THR A 300 -32.21 17.03 -15.88
C THR A 300 -32.23 18.45 -15.31
N PRO A 301 -33.29 18.87 -14.58
CA PRO A 301 -33.33 20.17 -13.91
C PRO A 301 -32.42 20.19 -12.68
N TYR A 302 -31.73 21.32 -12.49
CA TYR A 302 -30.90 21.61 -11.33
C TYR A 302 -31.20 23.01 -10.82
N THR A 303 -31.25 23.17 -9.50
CA THR A 303 -31.45 24.47 -8.85
C THR A 303 -30.25 24.82 -7.98
N LEU A 304 -29.66 25.98 -8.26
CA LEU A 304 -28.63 26.63 -7.46
C LEU A 304 -29.28 27.69 -6.58
N SER A 305 -29.03 27.66 -5.27
CA SER A 305 -29.40 28.72 -4.34
C SER A 305 -28.23 29.06 -3.41
N MET A 306 -28.09 30.33 -3.04
CA MET A 306 -26.97 30.79 -2.21
C MET A 306 -27.32 32.15 -1.60
N ILE A 307 -26.86 32.40 -0.37
CA ILE A 307 -26.95 33.73 0.22
C ILE A 307 -25.76 34.54 -0.29
N HIS A 308 -25.99 35.62 -1.03
CA HIS A 308 -24.90 36.44 -1.53
C HIS A 308 -25.25 37.92 -1.72
N THR A 309 -24.22 38.77 -1.62
CA THR A 309 -24.28 40.18 -2.04
C THR A 309 -23.72 40.38 -3.46
N GLY A 310 -23.22 39.29 -4.06
CA GLY A 310 -22.63 39.28 -5.40
C GLY A 310 -23.62 38.94 -6.52
N LYS A 311 -23.12 38.31 -7.59
CA LYS A 311 -23.91 37.58 -8.59
C LYS A 311 -23.44 36.13 -8.68
N MET A 312 -24.34 35.24 -9.05
CA MET A 312 -24.03 33.83 -9.34
C MET A 312 -24.52 33.41 -10.72
N LEU A 313 -23.99 32.29 -11.20
CA LEU A 313 -24.29 31.77 -12.53
C LEU A 313 -24.15 30.24 -12.55
N LEU A 314 -25.11 29.59 -13.20
CA LEU A 314 -25.17 28.15 -13.44
C LEU A 314 -24.97 27.88 -14.94
N ARG A 315 -23.97 27.09 -15.31
CA ARG A 315 -23.68 26.75 -16.72
C ARG A 315 -23.51 25.25 -16.93
N PHE A 316 -23.74 24.81 -18.16
CA PHE A 316 -23.58 23.42 -18.56
C PHE A 316 -22.49 23.28 -19.63
N TYR A 317 -21.72 22.19 -19.53
CA TYR A 317 -20.57 21.93 -20.39
C TYR A 317 -20.58 20.49 -20.87
N LYS A 318 -20.19 20.30 -22.14
CA LYS A 318 -19.93 18.98 -22.73
C LYS A 318 -18.64 18.37 -22.18
N LYS A 319 -18.43 17.09 -22.47
CA LYS A 319 -17.23 16.35 -22.03
C LYS A 319 -15.92 16.97 -22.54
N ASP A 320 -15.95 17.57 -23.72
CA ASP A 320 -14.81 18.27 -24.35
C ASP A 320 -14.57 19.69 -23.83
N GLY A 321 -15.39 20.16 -22.88
CA GLY A 321 -15.29 21.50 -22.30
C GLY A 321 -16.05 22.58 -23.09
N THR A 322 -16.79 22.21 -24.13
CA THR A 322 -17.65 23.15 -24.86
C THR A 322 -18.82 23.61 -23.98
N PHE A 323 -19.01 24.91 -23.86
CA PHE A 323 -20.14 25.51 -23.15
C PHE A 323 -21.45 25.34 -23.94
N VAL A 324 -22.54 25.01 -23.24
CA VAL A 324 -23.90 24.99 -23.79
C VAL A 324 -24.79 25.89 -22.96
N ASP A 325 -25.38 26.90 -23.61
CA ASP A 325 -26.20 27.90 -22.94
C ASP A 325 -27.60 27.36 -22.60
N ALA A 326 -27.78 26.98 -21.33
CA ALA A 326 -29.04 26.41 -20.83
C ALA A 326 -29.34 26.72 -19.35
N GLY A 327 -28.54 27.58 -18.69
CA GLY A 327 -28.65 27.91 -17.26
C GLY A 327 -28.92 29.38 -16.94
N GLY A 328 -29.19 30.20 -17.96
CA GLY A 328 -29.38 31.65 -17.82
C GLY A 328 -28.08 32.44 -17.67
N GLY A 329 -28.19 33.76 -17.59
CA GLY A 329 -27.06 34.67 -17.36
C GLY A 329 -26.73 34.84 -15.88
N TYR A 330 -25.75 35.71 -15.58
CA TYR A 330 -25.45 36.10 -14.20
C TYR A 330 -26.68 36.73 -13.54
N THR A 331 -27.02 36.27 -12.34
CA THR A 331 -28.18 36.74 -11.60
C THR A 331 -27.79 37.31 -10.24
N SER A 332 -28.52 38.34 -9.80
CA SER A 332 -28.49 38.85 -8.43
C SER A 332 -29.53 38.16 -7.53
N GLU A 333 -30.44 37.37 -8.12
CA GLU A 333 -31.39 36.53 -7.40
C GLU A 333 -30.65 35.49 -6.56
N GLN A 334 -31.20 35.17 -5.40
CA GLN A 334 -30.61 34.19 -4.46
C GLN A 334 -30.86 32.72 -4.90
N SER A 335 -31.52 32.51 -6.05
CA SER A 335 -31.75 31.19 -6.65
C SER A 335 -31.85 31.26 -8.18
N VAL A 336 -31.36 30.23 -8.87
CA VAL A 336 -31.50 30.04 -10.33
C VAL A 336 -31.67 28.56 -10.66
N THR A 337 -32.53 28.25 -11.62
CA THR A 337 -32.79 26.88 -12.09
C THR A 337 -32.43 26.77 -13.57
N GLY A 338 -31.75 25.70 -13.95
CA GLY A 338 -31.43 25.37 -15.34
C GLY A 338 -31.66 23.88 -15.61
N THR A 339 -32.00 23.51 -16.84
CA THR A 339 -32.12 22.11 -17.26
C THR A 339 -30.94 21.75 -18.13
N SER A 340 -30.19 20.72 -17.75
CA SER A 340 -29.05 20.25 -18.53
C SER A 340 -29.50 19.80 -19.93
N PRO A 341 -28.81 20.18 -21.01
CA PRO A 341 -29.05 19.63 -22.34
C PRO A 341 -28.78 18.12 -22.43
N SER A 342 -29.10 17.50 -23.56
CA SER A 342 -28.93 16.05 -23.76
C SER A 342 -27.48 15.59 -23.92
N ASP A 343 -26.55 16.50 -24.26
CA ASP A 343 -25.17 16.20 -24.60
C ASP A 343 -24.12 16.80 -23.65
N VAL A 344 -24.56 17.30 -22.49
CA VAL A 344 -23.67 17.85 -21.45
C VAL A 344 -23.29 16.81 -20.41
N SER A 345 -22.13 17.02 -19.76
CA SER A 345 -21.60 16.12 -18.73
C SER A 345 -21.26 16.83 -17.42
N TYR A 346 -21.12 18.16 -17.45
CA TYR A 346 -20.73 18.95 -16.30
C TYR A 346 -21.63 20.17 -16.10
N ILE A 347 -21.84 20.50 -14.84
CA ILE A 347 -22.28 21.81 -14.37
C ILE A 347 -21.06 22.59 -13.90
N VAL A 348 -21.00 23.88 -14.22
CA VAL A 348 -20.05 24.81 -13.59
C VAL A 348 -20.83 25.94 -12.93
N VAL A 349 -20.58 26.13 -11.64
CA VAL A 349 -21.12 27.23 -10.84
C VAL A 349 -20.07 28.32 -10.75
N TYR A 350 -20.48 29.56 -11.03
CA TYR A 350 -19.64 30.76 -10.93
C TYR A 350 -20.18 31.70 -9.86
N THR A 351 -19.28 32.31 -9.10
CA THR A 351 -19.56 33.45 -8.23
C THR A 351 -18.75 34.66 -8.70
N THR A 352 -19.37 35.83 -8.83
CA THR A 352 -18.71 37.05 -9.31
C THR A 352 -19.20 38.29 -8.56
N ASN A 353 -18.39 39.33 -8.48
CA ASN A 353 -18.83 40.59 -7.93
C ASN A 353 -19.65 41.43 -8.94
N PRO A 354 -20.76 42.07 -8.52
CA PRO A 354 -21.43 43.09 -9.31
C PRO A 354 -20.62 44.40 -9.32
N GLU A 355 -20.92 45.20 -10.34
CA GLU A 355 -20.54 46.61 -10.48
C GLU A 355 -21.05 47.50 -9.32
N PRO A 356 -20.24 48.44 -8.77
CA PRO A 356 -18.77 48.53 -8.69
C PRO A 356 -18.22 48.27 -7.27
N VAL A 357 -16.90 48.05 -7.18
CA VAL A 357 -15.98 48.08 -6.01
C VAL A 357 -16.62 47.89 -4.63
N GLY A 358 -16.33 46.76 -3.98
CA GLY A 358 -16.86 46.51 -2.65
C GLY A 358 -16.38 45.21 -2.02
N THR A 359 -16.97 44.92 -0.86
CA THR A 359 -16.83 43.63 -0.19
C THR A 359 -18.05 42.79 -0.50
N PHE A 360 -17.85 41.64 -1.13
CA PHE A 360 -18.89 40.70 -1.51
C PHE A 360 -18.77 39.42 -0.72
N THR A 361 -19.89 38.86 -0.32
CA THR A 361 -19.95 37.63 0.47
C THR A 361 -20.85 36.62 -0.19
N PHE A 362 -20.46 35.36 -0.12
CA PHE A 362 -21.24 34.21 -0.59
C PHE A 362 -21.25 33.17 0.53
N GLU A 363 -22.43 32.74 0.94
CA GLU A 363 -22.59 31.77 2.01
C GLU A 363 -23.73 30.78 1.76
N LYS A 364 -23.61 29.59 2.35
CA LYS A 364 -24.65 28.55 2.34
C LYS A 364 -25.13 28.16 0.93
N GLY A 365 -24.19 28.00 -0.01
CA GLY A 365 -24.49 27.55 -1.37
C GLY A 365 -25.04 26.12 -1.41
N MET A 366 -26.15 25.94 -2.13
CA MET A 366 -26.87 24.68 -2.34
C MET A 366 -27.11 24.48 -3.83
N LEU A 367 -26.61 23.40 -4.40
CA LEU A 367 -26.99 22.93 -5.74
C LEU A 367 -27.67 21.58 -5.59
N ASN A 368 -28.95 21.49 -5.92
CA ASN A 368 -29.71 20.24 -5.85
C ASN A 368 -30.24 19.81 -7.22
N VAL A 369 -30.49 18.51 -7.36
CA VAL A 369 -31.27 17.96 -8.47
C VAL A 369 -32.73 18.34 -8.27
N GLY A 370 -33.42 18.69 -9.35
CA GLY A 370 -34.81 19.12 -9.35
C GLY A 370 -34.98 20.61 -9.63
N PRO A 371 -36.22 21.06 -9.89
CA PRO A 371 -36.52 22.43 -10.28
C PRO A 371 -36.73 23.40 -9.10
N THR A 372 -36.72 22.90 -7.86
CA THR A 372 -37.06 23.66 -6.65
C THR A 372 -35.85 23.76 -5.74
N ALA A 373 -35.59 24.98 -5.24
CA ALA A 373 -34.52 25.22 -4.28
C ALA A 373 -34.81 24.52 -2.95
N LEU A 374 -33.83 23.77 -2.46
CA LEU A 374 -33.90 23.10 -1.16
C LEU A 374 -33.18 23.91 -0.07
N PRO A 375 -33.55 23.74 1.22
CA PRO A 375 -32.79 24.32 2.32
C PRO A 375 -31.32 23.87 2.31
N PHE A 376 -30.41 24.78 2.62
CA PHE A 376 -28.98 24.49 2.65
C PHE A 376 -28.63 23.33 3.59
N LYS A 377 -27.82 22.39 3.08
CA LYS A 377 -27.10 21.39 3.85
C LYS A 377 -25.65 21.32 3.36
N PRO A 378 -24.66 20.97 4.21
CA PRO A 378 -23.34 20.61 3.73
C PRO A 378 -23.39 19.43 2.76
N ARG A 379 -22.49 19.39 1.77
CA ARG A 379 -22.34 18.23 0.89
C ARG A 379 -21.86 17.03 1.69
N HIS A 380 -22.53 15.91 1.50
CA HIS A 380 -22.18 14.63 2.10
C HIS A 380 -22.35 13.55 1.05
N ASP A 381 -21.24 13.16 0.44
CA ASP A 381 -21.22 12.07 -0.53
C ASP A 381 -21.05 10.75 0.21
N ASP A 382 -21.81 9.76 -0.21
CA ASP A 382 -21.70 8.38 0.26
C ASP A 382 -21.02 7.55 -0.83
N MET A 383 -20.17 6.62 -0.41
CA MET A 383 -19.50 5.70 -1.33
C MET A 383 -19.60 4.28 -0.81
N LEU A 384 -19.80 3.33 -1.71
CA LEU A 384 -19.65 1.91 -1.45
C LEU A 384 -18.71 1.33 -2.49
N LEU A 385 -17.51 0.97 -2.06
CA LEU A 385 -16.42 0.51 -2.91
C LEU A 385 -16.14 -0.97 -2.64
N PHE A 386 -15.96 -1.74 -3.71
CA PHE A 386 -15.65 -3.17 -3.65
C PHE A 386 -14.21 -3.44 -4.13
N PRO A 387 -13.18 -3.11 -3.32
CA PRO A 387 -11.78 -3.12 -3.76
C PRO A 387 -11.31 -4.52 -4.17
N ASN A 388 -10.68 -4.62 -5.34
CA ASN A 388 -10.08 -5.84 -5.88
C ASN A 388 -11.07 -7.00 -6.10
N VAL A 389 -12.37 -6.71 -6.10
CA VAL A 389 -13.40 -7.72 -6.35
C VAL A 389 -13.55 -7.94 -7.85
N GLN A 390 -13.34 -9.18 -8.28
CA GLN A 390 -13.58 -9.62 -9.65
C GLN A 390 -14.84 -10.48 -9.72
N LEU A 391 -15.79 -10.18 -10.61
CA LEU A 391 -17.01 -10.96 -10.81
C LEU A 391 -17.13 -11.38 -12.28
N ALA A 392 -16.86 -12.66 -12.57
CA ALA A 392 -16.85 -13.21 -13.92
C ALA A 392 -18.16 -13.94 -14.28
N SER A 393 -18.32 -14.24 -15.57
CA SER A 393 -19.37 -15.12 -16.08
C SER A 393 -18.83 -16.04 -17.18
N SER A 394 -19.59 -17.08 -17.51
CA SER A 394 -19.44 -17.76 -18.80
C SER A 394 -19.66 -16.77 -19.95
N ALA A 395 -19.14 -17.09 -21.13
CA ALA A 395 -19.29 -16.24 -22.32
C ALA A 395 -20.76 -15.98 -22.70
N ASP A 396 -21.64 -16.96 -22.47
CA ASP A 396 -23.09 -16.84 -22.69
C ASP A 396 -23.86 -16.21 -21.51
N GLY A 397 -23.16 -15.86 -20.42
CA GLY A 397 -23.74 -15.23 -19.23
C GLY A 397 -24.63 -16.10 -18.35
N LYS A 398 -24.81 -17.39 -18.65
CA LYS A 398 -25.69 -18.29 -17.86
C LYS A 398 -25.11 -18.68 -16.51
N VAL A 399 -23.79 -18.82 -16.42
CA VAL A 399 -23.07 -19.12 -15.18
C VAL A 399 -22.29 -17.87 -14.79
N TYR A 400 -22.45 -17.41 -13.56
CA TYR A 400 -21.81 -16.17 -13.09
C TYR A 400 -21.44 -16.26 -11.63
N ASP A 401 -20.40 -15.51 -11.28
CA ASP A 401 -20.13 -15.15 -9.89
C ASP A 401 -21.23 -14.20 -9.39
N GLN A 402 -21.50 -14.22 -8.09
CA GLN A 402 -22.48 -13.31 -7.50
C GLN A 402 -21.90 -12.67 -6.23
N LEU A 403 -21.94 -11.34 -6.17
CA LEU A 403 -21.76 -10.61 -4.93
C LEU A 403 -23.12 -10.42 -4.27
N PHE A 404 -23.22 -10.61 -2.96
CA PHE A 404 -24.45 -10.37 -2.21
C PHE A 404 -24.17 -9.94 -0.77
N LYS A 405 -25.07 -9.13 -0.18
CA LYS A 405 -25.05 -8.78 1.25
C LYS A 405 -25.83 -9.82 2.06
N SER A 406 -25.27 -10.30 3.17
CA SER A 406 -25.95 -11.19 4.12
C SER A 406 -25.34 -11.05 5.51
N GLY A 407 -26.20 -10.89 6.53
CA GLY A 407 -25.78 -10.70 7.93
C GLY A 407 -24.87 -9.48 8.14
N GLY A 408 -25.21 -8.34 7.53
CA GLY A 408 -24.43 -7.09 7.61
C GLY A 408 -23.12 -7.08 6.83
N LYS A 409 -22.70 -8.24 6.27
CA LYS A 409 -21.44 -8.45 5.55
C LYS A 409 -21.67 -8.68 4.06
N TYR A 410 -20.61 -8.52 3.28
CA TYR A 410 -20.62 -8.79 1.84
C TYR A 410 -19.92 -10.11 1.55
N TRP A 411 -20.49 -10.88 0.63
CA TRP A 411 -20.03 -12.21 0.27
C TRP A 411 -19.90 -12.32 -1.24
N LYS A 412 -18.91 -13.09 -1.69
CA LYS A 412 -18.76 -13.49 -3.09
C LYS A 412 -19.06 -14.97 -3.21
N HIS A 413 -20.05 -15.33 -4.00
CA HIS A 413 -20.27 -16.68 -4.50
C HIS A 413 -19.51 -16.84 -5.82
N THR A 414 -18.38 -17.52 -5.78
CA THR A 414 -17.51 -17.74 -6.95
C THR A 414 -17.86 -19.06 -7.61
N ARG A 415 -18.18 -18.99 -8.91
CA ARG A 415 -18.42 -20.15 -9.80
C ARG A 415 -17.41 -20.20 -10.93
N ILE A 416 -16.81 -19.07 -11.30
CA ILE A 416 -15.85 -18.94 -12.38
C ILE A 416 -14.49 -18.56 -11.80
N LYS A 417 -13.44 -19.25 -12.23
CA LYS A 417 -12.05 -18.94 -11.84
C LYS A 417 -11.21 -18.66 -13.07
N THR A 418 -10.27 -17.73 -12.93
CA THR A 418 -9.25 -17.45 -13.95
C THR A 418 -7.90 -17.92 -13.44
N MET A 419 -7.16 -18.64 -14.28
CA MET A 419 -5.83 -19.15 -14.02
C MET A 419 -4.86 -18.59 -15.06
N VAL A 420 -3.68 -18.15 -14.59
CA VAL A 420 -2.57 -17.80 -15.47
C VAL A 420 -1.90 -19.10 -15.91
N LEU A 421 -1.61 -19.20 -17.21
CA LEU A 421 -1.02 -20.36 -17.86
C LEU A 421 0.40 -20.00 -18.32
N ASP A 422 1.30 -19.72 -17.38
CA ASP A 422 2.68 -19.31 -17.68
C ASP A 422 3.69 -20.46 -17.51
N GLY A 423 4.98 -20.15 -17.60
CA GLY A 423 6.07 -21.12 -17.46
C GLY A 423 6.27 -21.67 -16.04
N SER A 424 5.53 -21.19 -15.03
CA SER A 424 5.57 -21.75 -13.67
C SER A 424 4.79 -23.06 -13.56
N GLU A 425 3.85 -23.29 -14.48
CA GLU A 425 3.04 -24.49 -14.55
C GLU A 425 3.84 -25.70 -15.09
N ASN A 426 3.39 -26.91 -14.73
CA ASN A 426 4.05 -28.15 -15.14
C ASN A 426 3.60 -28.60 -16.53
N TRP A 427 4.15 -27.96 -17.56
CA TRP A 427 3.88 -28.30 -18.95
C TRP A 427 4.68 -29.51 -19.45
N LYS A 428 4.03 -30.32 -20.30
CA LYS A 428 4.68 -31.35 -21.12
C LYS A 428 4.20 -31.31 -22.56
N ARG A 429 5.02 -31.81 -23.47
CA ARG A 429 4.60 -32.11 -24.85
C ARG A 429 3.85 -33.44 -24.89
N THR A 430 2.71 -33.47 -25.59
CA THR A 430 1.91 -34.69 -25.81
C THR A 430 1.80 -35.07 -27.28
N GLY A 431 2.05 -34.14 -28.20
CA GLY A 431 2.02 -34.40 -29.65
C GLY A 431 3.00 -33.53 -30.42
N ASN A 432 3.44 -34.02 -31.58
CA ASN A 432 4.21 -33.26 -32.56
C ASN A 432 3.55 -33.45 -33.93
N TYR A 433 3.18 -32.35 -34.57
CA TYR A 433 2.47 -32.33 -35.84
C TYR A 433 3.15 -31.35 -36.79
N THR A 434 2.85 -31.45 -38.09
CA THR A 434 3.34 -30.48 -39.07
C THR A 434 2.81 -29.09 -38.75
N GLY A 435 3.72 -28.15 -38.50
CA GLY A 435 3.47 -26.74 -38.22
C GLY A 435 3.10 -26.42 -36.77
N PHE A 436 3.01 -27.39 -35.86
CA PHE A 436 2.66 -27.11 -34.46
C PHE A 436 3.01 -28.22 -33.46
N LYS A 437 3.13 -27.83 -32.19
CA LYS A 437 3.26 -28.74 -31.04
C LYS A 437 1.99 -28.76 -30.20
N GLN A 438 1.68 -29.91 -29.62
CA GLN A 438 0.61 -30.05 -28.63
C GLN A 438 1.21 -30.21 -27.25
N LEU A 439 0.76 -29.36 -26.33
CA LEU A 439 1.23 -29.27 -24.96
C LEU A 439 0.06 -29.51 -23.99
N SER A 440 0.36 -30.08 -22.83
CA SER A 440 -0.62 -30.30 -21.76
C SER A 440 -0.05 -30.01 -20.39
N LEU A 441 -0.91 -29.65 -19.43
CA LEU A 441 -0.55 -29.63 -18.02
C LEU A 441 -0.43 -31.05 -17.45
N GLU A 442 0.68 -31.37 -16.78
CA GLU A 442 0.92 -32.66 -16.12
C GLU A 442 0.01 -32.88 -14.90
N SER A 443 -0.38 -31.79 -14.25
CA SER A 443 -1.40 -31.68 -13.20
C SER A 443 -1.67 -30.18 -13.05
N PRO A 444 -2.90 -29.68 -13.30
CA PRO A 444 -4.10 -30.11 -12.57
C PRO A 444 -5.10 -30.93 -13.40
N VAL A 445 -5.79 -31.86 -12.71
CA VAL A 445 -7.12 -32.35 -13.12
C VAL A 445 -8.12 -31.37 -12.52
N PHE A 446 -8.66 -30.48 -13.36
CA PHE A 446 -9.75 -29.61 -12.91
C PHE A 446 -11.02 -30.46 -12.84
N PRO A 447 -11.74 -30.51 -11.71
CA PRO A 447 -13.10 -31.00 -11.74
C PRO A 447 -13.91 -29.92 -12.49
N ILE A 448 -14.22 -30.19 -13.75
CA ILE A 448 -15.02 -29.30 -14.60
C ILE A 448 -16.29 -30.04 -14.99
N THR A 449 -17.41 -29.37 -14.87
CA THR A 449 -18.66 -29.77 -15.49
C THR A 449 -18.74 -29.15 -16.89
N GLY A 450 -18.53 -29.95 -17.95
CA GLY A 450 -18.81 -29.58 -19.34
C GLY A 450 -17.79 -28.68 -20.08
N ASP A 451 -18.15 -28.24 -21.28
CA ASP A 451 -17.31 -27.49 -22.25
C ASP A 451 -17.22 -25.97 -21.95
N LEU A 452 -16.63 -25.59 -20.82
CA LEU A 452 -16.72 -24.19 -20.31
C LEU A 452 -15.36 -23.51 -20.07
N GLY A 453 -14.31 -23.90 -20.81
CA GLY A 453 -13.00 -23.25 -20.77
C GLY A 453 -12.88 -22.10 -21.78
N LEU A 454 -12.51 -20.91 -21.32
CA LEU A 454 -12.20 -19.77 -22.18
C LEU A 454 -10.70 -19.48 -22.15
N PHE A 455 -10.03 -19.85 -23.23
CA PHE A 455 -8.60 -19.74 -23.40
C PHE A 455 -8.21 -18.41 -24.05
N MET A 456 -7.23 -17.75 -23.45
CA MET A 456 -6.57 -16.58 -24.00
C MET A 456 -5.11 -16.91 -24.21
N LYS A 457 -4.68 -16.76 -25.46
CA LYS A 457 -3.28 -16.58 -25.80
C LYS A 457 -2.92 -15.11 -25.58
N TYR A 458 -1.65 -14.84 -25.37
CA TYR A 458 -1.12 -13.49 -25.10
C TYR A 458 -1.52 -12.42 -26.13
N ASP A 459 -1.95 -12.82 -27.34
CA ASP A 459 -2.38 -11.94 -28.44
C ASP A 459 -3.85 -12.14 -28.90
N LYS A 460 -4.46 -13.30 -28.65
CA LYS A 460 -5.80 -13.65 -29.17
C LYS A 460 -6.58 -14.64 -28.32
N VAL A 461 -7.90 -14.65 -28.51
CA VAL A 461 -8.78 -15.69 -27.96
C VAL A 461 -8.52 -16.99 -28.72
N LEU A 462 -8.35 -18.10 -28.00
CA LEU A 462 -8.23 -19.41 -28.64
C LEU A 462 -9.62 -20.05 -28.76
N PRO A 463 -9.96 -20.65 -29.92
CA PRO A 463 -11.18 -21.45 -30.05
C PRO A 463 -11.20 -22.57 -29.00
N ASN A 464 -12.28 -22.64 -28.22
CA ASN A 464 -12.51 -23.73 -27.28
C ASN A 464 -13.09 -24.92 -28.04
N LEU A 465 -12.39 -26.06 -28.02
CA LEU A 465 -12.79 -27.26 -28.73
C LEU A 465 -13.28 -28.34 -27.77
N THR A 466 -14.25 -29.14 -28.24
CA THR A 466 -14.62 -30.41 -27.61
C THR A 466 -13.63 -31.48 -28.06
N GLY A 467 -12.79 -31.97 -27.15
CA GLY A 467 -11.79 -33.02 -27.44
C GLY A 467 -10.35 -32.54 -27.68
N ILE A 468 -9.51 -33.39 -28.26
CA ILE A 468 -8.07 -33.13 -28.42
C ILE A 468 -7.82 -32.23 -29.63
N PRO A 469 -7.14 -31.06 -29.48
CA PRO A 469 -6.95 -30.15 -30.59
C PRO A 469 -6.03 -30.72 -31.69
N SER A 470 -6.46 -30.58 -32.95
CA SER A 470 -5.78 -31.09 -34.14
C SER A 470 -5.28 -29.99 -35.09
N ALA A 471 -5.26 -28.74 -34.63
CA ALA A 471 -4.83 -27.56 -35.39
C ALA A 471 -3.97 -26.63 -34.50
N PRO A 472 -3.09 -25.78 -35.06
CA PRO A 472 -2.33 -24.79 -34.28
C PRO A 472 -3.25 -23.79 -33.57
N ASP A 473 -2.75 -23.21 -32.47
CA ASP A 473 -3.42 -22.15 -31.70
C ASP A 473 -4.85 -22.53 -31.29
N ARG A 474 -4.97 -23.61 -30.52
CA ARG A 474 -6.23 -24.08 -29.95
C ARG A 474 -6.07 -24.38 -28.47
N GLY A 475 -7.15 -24.22 -27.71
CA GLY A 475 -7.25 -24.63 -26.32
C GLY A 475 -8.38 -25.63 -26.15
N ALA A 476 -8.16 -26.63 -25.29
CA ALA A 476 -9.22 -27.56 -24.93
C ALA A 476 -9.03 -28.09 -23.51
N ILE A 477 -10.12 -28.54 -22.91
CA ILE A 477 -10.10 -29.30 -21.68
C ILE A 477 -10.73 -30.65 -21.96
N ALA A 478 -9.99 -31.73 -21.74
CA ALA A 478 -10.51 -33.07 -22.00
C ALA A 478 -11.62 -33.42 -20.99
N GLN A 479 -12.81 -33.72 -21.49
CA GLN A 479 -14.01 -33.96 -20.67
C GLN A 479 -13.83 -35.11 -19.66
N ASP A 480 -13.16 -36.19 -20.05
CA ASP A 480 -13.02 -37.40 -19.20
C ASP A 480 -11.91 -37.28 -18.14
N SER A 481 -10.89 -36.45 -18.39
CA SER A 481 -9.68 -36.40 -17.57
C SER A 481 -9.39 -35.03 -16.95
N GLY A 482 -10.11 -33.97 -17.35
CA GLY A 482 -9.89 -32.60 -16.90
C GLY A 482 -8.54 -32.00 -17.31
N ILE A 483 -7.79 -32.66 -18.20
CA ILE A 483 -6.46 -32.20 -18.65
C ILE A 483 -6.62 -31.03 -19.61
N VAL A 484 -5.89 -29.96 -19.35
CA VAL A 484 -5.79 -28.79 -20.22
C VAL A 484 -4.77 -29.05 -21.33
N TYR A 485 -5.20 -28.85 -22.58
CA TYR A 485 -4.38 -28.91 -23.78
C TYR A 485 -4.30 -27.54 -24.44
N VAL A 486 -3.11 -27.18 -24.92
CA VAL A 486 -2.86 -26.03 -25.77
C VAL A 486 -2.01 -26.48 -26.96
N THR A 487 -2.39 -26.10 -28.17
CA THR A 487 -1.53 -26.25 -29.35
C THR A 487 -0.86 -24.93 -29.69
N VAL A 488 0.43 -25.01 -30.02
CA VAL A 488 1.30 -23.86 -30.26
C VAL A 488 1.91 -24.03 -31.64
N SER A 489 1.78 -23.03 -32.51
CA SER A 489 2.39 -23.10 -33.83
C SER A 489 3.93 -23.08 -33.74
N ASP A 490 4.55 -23.74 -34.72
CA ASP A 490 6.00 -23.77 -34.87
C ASP A 490 6.54 -22.37 -35.16
N GLU A 491 5.80 -21.58 -35.94
CA GLU A 491 6.12 -20.18 -36.21
C GLU A 491 6.17 -19.33 -34.94
N ASP A 492 5.22 -19.51 -34.02
CA ASP A 492 5.17 -18.71 -32.80
C ASP A 492 6.21 -19.16 -31.77
N SER A 493 6.30 -20.47 -31.51
CA SER A 493 7.29 -21.00 -30.56
C SER A 493 8.73 -20.90 -31.05
N GLY A 494 8.92 -20.88 -32.37
CA GLY A 494 10.22 -21.02 -32.99
C GLY A 494 10.71 -22.47 -33.08
N TRP A 495 9.95 -23.44 -32.57
CA TRP A 495 10.28 -24.86 -32.68
C TRP A 495 9.96 -25.34 -34.09
N GLY A 496 10.94 -25.88 -34.82
CA GLY A 496 10.66 -26.44 -36.14
C GLY A 496 9.92 -27.77 -36.09
N ASP A 497 9.40 -28.22 -37.24
CA ASP A 497 8.54 -29.41 -37.38
C ASP A 497 9.10 -30.67 -36.69
N LYS A 498 10.41 -30.90 -36.82
CA LYS A 498 11.07 -32.10 -36.31
C LYS A 498 11.63 -31.93 -34.91
N TYR A 499 11.58 -30.72 -34.34
CA TYR A 499 12.20 -30.42 -33.06
C TYR A 499 11.29 -30.81 -31.90
N GLU A 500 11.87 -31.48 -30.90
CA GLU A 500 11.18 -31.84 -29.66
C GLU A 500 11.71 -30.97 -28.51
N PRO A 501 10.93 -29.96 -28.04
CA PRO A 501 11.38 -29.08 -26.98
C PRO A 501 11.48 -29.78 -25.62
N SER A 502 12.46 -29.38 -24.81
CA SER A 502 12.58 -29.82 -23.41
C SER A 502 11.52 -29.16 -22.51
N LYS A 503 11.35 -29.64 -21.27
CA LYS A 503 10.44 -29.01 -20.31
C LYS A 503 10.84 -27.56 -20.02
N GLU A 504 12.13 -27.27 -19.88
CA GLU A 504 12.68 -25.94 -19.64
C GLU A 504 12.41 -25.00 -20.82
N GLU A 505 12.44 -25.52 -22.05
CA GLU A 505 12.15 -24.76 -23.27
C GLU A 505 10.66 -24.45 -23.42
N ILE A 506 9.80 -25.41 -23.05
CA ILE A 506 8.35 -25.17 -22.97
C ILE A 506 8.06 -24.09 -21.93
N LYS A 507 8.71 -24.14 -20.75
CA LYS A 507 8.57 -23.10 -19.73
C LYS A 507 9.01 -21.73 -20.24
N ALA A 508 10.16 -21.65 -20.93
CA ALA A 508 10.63 -20.41 -21.54
C ALA A 508 9.60 -19.85 -22.54
N TYR A 509 8.99 -20.70 -23.36
CA TYR A 509 7.94 -20.28 -24.29
C TYR A 509 6.73 -19.66 -23.58
N PHE A 510 6.19 -20.31 -22.53
CA PHE A 510 5.08 -19.75 -21.76
C PHE A 510 5.46 -18.53 -20.90
N TYR A 511 6.75 -18.27 -20.73
CA TYR A 511 7.27 -17.00 -20.22
C TYR A 511 7.48 -15.94 -21.30
N GLY A 512 7.17 -16.21 -22.57
CA GLY A 512 7.19 -15.25 -23.66
C GLY A 512 8.45 -15.28 -24.54
N TRP A 513 9.25 -16.34 -24.45
CA TRP A 513 10.50 -16.47 -25.20
C TRP A 513 10.35 -17.41 -26.40
N LYS A 514 10.71 -16.92 -27.59
CA LYS A 514 10.74 -17.70 -28.83
C LYS A 514 12.11 -18.30 -29.08
N LEU A 515 12.17 -19.56 -29.49
CA LEU A 515 13.42 -20.26 -29.77
C LEU A 515 13.81 -20.14 -31.25
N ILE A 516 14.90 -19.45 -31.56
CA ILE A 516 15.38 -19.27 -32.94
C ILE A 516 16.87 -19.55 -33.05
N ASP A 517 17.33 -19.77 -34.29
CA ASP A 517 18.77 -19.78 -34.59
C ASP A 517 19.35 -18.35 -34.67
N THR A 518 20.67 -18.23 -34.75
CA THR A 518 21.35 -16.94 -34.91
C THR A 518 20.98 -16.18 -36.19
N SER A 519 20.39 -16.86 -37.18
CA SER A 519 19.89 -16.27 -38.42
C SER A 519 18.41 -15.84 -38.35
N GLY A 520 17.76 -16.03 -37.20
CA GLY A 520 16.35 -15.66 -36.99
C GLY A 520 15.34 -16.69 -37.52
N LYS A 521 15.78 -17.89 -37.89
CA LYS A 521 14.89 -18.96 -38.38
C LYS A 521 14.47 -19.91 -37.26
N LEU A 522 13.43 -20.70 -37.54
CA LEU A 522 12.92 -21.74 -36.64
C LEU A 522 14.04 -22.73 -36.28
N TRP A 523 14.17 -23.02 -35.00
CA TRP A 523 15.13 -23.98 -34.49
C TRP A 523 14.67 -25.42 -34.78
N ASN A 524 15.36 -26.09 -35.70
CA ASN A 524 15.11 -27.48 -36.09
C ASN A 524 16.10 -28.49 -35.47
N GLY A 525 16.89 -28.06 -34.48
CA GLY A 525 18.04 -28.82 -33.96
C GLY A 525 19.32 -28.55 -34.74
N GLY A 526 20.46 -28.81 -34.11
CA GLY A 526 21.79 -28.46 -34.65
C GLY A 526 22.79 -28.17 -33.52
N ASP A 527 23.90 -27.52 -33.86
CA ASP A 527 24.91 -27.13 -32.88
C ASP A 527 24.34 -26.11 -31.86
N PRO A 528 24.30 -26.43 -30.55
CA PRO A 528 23.74 -25.56 -29.52
C PRO A 528 24.32 -24.14 -29.49
N GLN A 529 25.52 -23.91 -30.04
CA GLN A 529 26.11 -22.57 -30.10
C GLN A 529 25.29 -21.55 -30.90
N TYR A 530 24.43 -22.02 -31.82
CA TYR A 530 23.56 -21.17 -32.64
C TYR A 530 22.15 -20.99 -32.05
N LYS A 531 21.87 -21.63 -30.91
CA LYS A 531 20.55 -21.62 -30.27
C LYS A 531 20.33 -20.35 -29.45
N ARG A 532 19.20 -19.66 -29.64
CA ARG A 532 18.90 -18.39 -28.98
C ARG A 532 17.43 -18.27 -28.58
N TRP A 533 17.17 -17.56 -27.49
CA TRP A 533 15.82 -17.22 -27.02
C TRP A 533 15.59 -15.73 -27.22
N TYR A 534 14.50 -15.37 -27.90
CA TYR A 534 14.15 -14.00 -28.24
C TYR A 534 12.76 -13.64 -27.71
N ALA A 535 12.69 -12.58 -26.91
CA ALA A 535 11.46 -12.01 -26.38
C ALA A 535 10.81 -11.08 -27.42
N TYR A 536 10.45 -11.61 -28.60
CA TYR A 536 9.97 -10.81 -29.72
C TYR A 536 8.64 -10.07 -29.47
N TRP A 537 7.86 -10.56 -28.50
CA TRP A 537 6.62 -9.93 -28.05
C TRP A 537 6.83 -8.69 -27.18
N SER A 538 8.04 -8.52 -26.63
CA SER A 538 8.32 -7.42 -25.72
C SER A 538 8.28 -6.09 -26.46
N PRO A 539 7.59 -5.06 -25.93
CA PRO A 539 7.65 -3.72 -26.50
C PRO A 539 9.10 -3.23 -26.59
N GLY A 540 9.53 -2.84 -27.80
CA GLY A 540 10.90 -2.38 -28.06
C GLY A 540 11.95 -3.50 -28.15
N ALA A 541 11.55 -4.77 -28.30
CA ALA A 541 12.47 -5.90 -28.39
C ALA A 541 13.49 -5.76 -29.52
N VAL A 542 14.78 -5.74 -29.18
CA VAL A 542 15.89 -5.71 -30.16
C VAL A 542 16.57 -7.08 -30.23
N TRP A 543 16.50 -7.71 -31.40
CA TRP A 543 17.19 -8.96 -31.70
C TRP A 543 18.71 -8.76 -31.76
N ASN A 544 19.47 -9.51 -30.94
CA ASN A 544 20.94 -9.51 -30.98
C ASN A 544 21.51 -10.93 -30.83
N PRO A 545 21.85 -11.63 -31.92
CA PRO A 545 22.29 -13.03 -31.86
C PRO A 545 23.68 -13.23 -31.23
N ASP A 546 24.51 -12.19 -31.17
CA ASP A 546 25.92 -12.30 -30.74
C ASP A 546 26.09 -12.04 -29.23
N LYS A 547 25.27 -11.15 -28.67
CA LYS A 547 25.37 -10.69 -27.28
C LYS A 547 24.04 -10.81 -26.55
N GLU A 548 24.07 -11.36 -25.33
CA GLU A 548 22.89 -11.37 -24.46
C GLU A 548 22.50 -9.94 -24.06
N ASN A 549 21.19 -9.70 -24.08
CA ASN A 549 20.59 -8.46 -23.58
C ASN A 549 19.29 -8.82 -22.83
N GLU A 550 18.44 -7.82 -22.55
CA GLU A 550 17.17 -8.05 -21.87
C GLU A 550 16.14 -8.84 -22.72
N PHE A 551 16.28 -8.84 -24.05
CA PHE A 551 15.36 -9.50 -24.99
C PHE A 551 15.95 -10.73 -25.68
N THR A 552 17.25 -10.98 -25.58
CA THR A 552 17.96 -12.09 -26.25
C THR A 552 18.84 -12.84 -25.26
N LYS A 553 18.66 -14.16 -25.15
CA LYS A 553 19.41 -15.05 -24.23
C LYS A 553 20.05 -16.22 -24.97
N LYS A 554 21.18 -16.72 -24.46
CA LYS A 554 21.92 -17.90 -24.95
C LYS A 554 21.59 -19.18 -24.20
N THR A 555 20.82 -19.10 -23.12
CA THR A 555 20.31 -20.24 -22.34
C THR A 555 18.81 -20.06 -22.10
N ALA A 556 18.11 -21.16 -21.81
CA ALA A 556 16.66 -21.17 -21.57
C ALA A 556 16.29 -20.27 -20.38
N PRO A 557 15.54 -19.18 -20.59
CA PRO A 557 15.13 -18.29 -19.51
C PRO A 557 14.10 -18.96 -18.60
N SER A 558 14.18 -18.65 -17.31
CA SER A 558 13.26 -19.17 -16.27
C SER A 558 12.36 -18.07 -15.68
N ASN A 559 12.29 -16.92 -16.36
CA ASN A 559 11.55 -15.75 -15.94
C ASN A 559 10.74 -15.17 -17.10
N LEU A 560 9.68 -14.44 -16.76
CA LEU A 560 8.86 -13.71 -17.74
C LEU A 560 9.71 -12.78 -18.61
N ALA A 561 9.44 -12.79 -19.91
CA ALA A 561 9.95 -11.81 -20.85
C ALA A 561 9.40 -10.41 -20.50
N PRO A 562 10.19 -9.33 -20.69
CA PRO A 562 9.75 -7.97 -20.35
C PRO A 562 8.44 -7.59 -21.06
N GLY A 563 7.43 -7.14 -20.32
CA GLY A 563 6.16 -6.68 -20.91
C GLY A 563 5.26 -7.78 -21.53
N TYR A 564 5.63 -9.06 -21.42
CA TYR A 564 4.81 -10.17 -21.92
C TYR A 564 3.55 -10.38 -21.06
N LYS A 565 2.40 -10.64 -21.70
CA LYS A 565 1.14 -11.00 -21.04
C LYS A 565 0.93 -12.51 -21.18
N PRO A 566 1.00 -13.33 -20.13
CA PRO A 566 0.91 -14.78 -20.30
C PRO A 566 -0.45 -15.28 -20.78
N TYR A 567 -0.48 -16.54 -21.22
CA TYR A 567 -1.74 -17.23 -21.48
C TYR A 567 -2.60 -17.25 -20.22
N SER A 568 -3.91 -17.38 -20.41
CA SER A 568 -4.83 -17.60 -19.29
C SER A 568 -6.02 -18.45 -19.67
N LEU A 569 -6.54 -19.17 -18.69
CA LEU A 569 -7.74 -19.99 -18.80
C LEU A 569 -8.75 -19.51 -17.78
N GLN A 570 -9.95 -19.18 -18.24
CA GLN A 570 -11.11 -19.00 -17.38
C GLN A 570 -12.00 -20.24 -17.48
N TYR A 571 -12.43 -20.79 -16.35
CA TYR A 571 -13.19 -22.04 -16.29
C TYR A 571 -14.20 -22.04 -15.13
N GLN A 572 -15.24 -22.86 -15.27
CA GLN A 572 -16.20 -23.10 -14.20
C GLN A 572 -15.65 -24.09 -13.17
N LEU A 573 -15.83 -23.76 -11.89
CA LEU A 573 -15.54 -24.66 -10.76
C LEU A 573 -16.60 -25.76 -10.65
N ALA A 574 -16.19 -27.01 -10.44
CA ALA A 574 -17.14 -28.08 -10.08
C ALA A 574 -17.85 -27.82 -8.74
N VAL A 575 -17.16 -27.21 -7.77
CA VAL A 575 -17.75 -26.83 -6.48
C VAL A 575 -17.60 -25.32 -6.31
N PRO A 576 -18.72 -24.56 -6.29
CA PRO A 576 -18.68 -23.14 -6.00
C PRO A 576 -18.10 -22.85 -4.62
N THR A 577 -17.49 -21.68 -4.47
CA THR A 577 -16.93 -21.22 -3.18
C THR A 577 -17.62 -19.94 -2.74
N VAL A 578 -17.68 -19.72 -1.42
CA VAL A 578 -18.24 -18.49 -0.83
C VAL A 578 -17.20 -17.89 0.11
N GLU A 579 -16.86 -16.62 -0.10
CA GLU A 579 -15.88 -15.88 0.70
C GLU A 579 -16.43 -14.52 1.15
N GLU A 580 -16.03 -14.08 2.35
CA GLU A 580 -16.34 -12.74 2.86
C GLU A 580 -15.48 -11.69 2.14
N ILE A 581 -16.11 -10.61 1.69
CA ILE A 581 -15.47 -9.50 0.98
C ILE A 581 -15.35 -8.30 1.90
N ARG A 582 -14.17 -7.67 1.91
CA ARG A 582 -13.99 -6.35 2.53
C ARG A 582 -14.44 -5.25 1.57
N VAL A 583 -15.24 -4.33 2.09
CA VAL A 583 -15.76 -3.17 1.35
C VAL A 583 -15.41 -1.89 2.10
N GLU A 584 -15.44 -0.75 1.41
CA GLU A 584 -15.29 0.58 2.03
C GLU A 584 -16.60 1.37 1.84
N GLY A 585 -17.20 1.77 2.97
CA GLY A 585 -18.37 2.64 3.03
C GLY A 585 -19.74 1.94 2.90
N GLY A 586 -20.75 2.72 2.56
CA GLY A 586 -22.17 2.34 2.48
C GLY A 586 -22.98 3.48 1.85
N ILE A 587 -24.21 3.21 1.45
CA ILE A 587 -25.07 4.18 0.74
C ILE A 587 -26.32 4.48 1.57
N THR A 588 -26.55 5.76 1.84
CA THR A 588 -27.82 6.28 2.34
C THR A 588 -28.50 7.09 1.23
N LEU A 589 -29.77 6.79 0.97
CA LEU A 589 -30.60 7.57 0.06
C LEU A 589 -31.43 8.53 0.90
N HIS A 590 -31.42 9.82 0.58
CA HIS A 590 -32.31 10.80 1.22
C HIS A 590 -33.68 10.81 0.55
N SER A 591 -34.69 11.34 1.25
CA SER A 591 -35.99 11.59 0.64
C SER A 591 -35.86 12.50 -0.61
N GLY A 592 -36.61 12.18 -1.65
CA GLY A 592 -36.59 12.87 -2.95
C GLY A 592 -35.55 12.31 -3.91
N LEU A 593 -35.11 13.15 -4.85
CA LEU A 593 -34.19 12.78 -5.93
C LEU A 593 -32.74 12.65 -5.44
N ASN A 594 -32.16 11.47 -5.61
CA ASN A 594 -30.75 11.18 -5.34
C ASN A 594 -29.97 11.03 -6.64
N GLN A 595 -28.86 11.73 -6.80
CA GLN A 595 -27.91 11.51 -7.91
C GLN A 595 -26.94 10.39 -7.52
N VAL A 596 -26.94 9.30 -8.29
CA VAL A 596 -26.14 8.09 -8.03
C VAL A 596 -25.33 7.73 -9.27
N GLU A 597 -24.03 7.47 -9.09
CA GLU A 597 -23.13 6.94 -10.11
C GLU A 597 -22.77 5.49 -9.77
N VAL A 598 -22.94 4.58 -10.73
CA VAL A 598 -22.46 3.20 -10.62
C VAL A 598 -21.41 2.94 -11.69
N GLY A 599 -20.32 2.30 -11.31
CA GLY A 599 -19.26 1.98 -12.25
C GLY A 599 -18.35 0.85 -11.78
N THR A 600 -17.24 0.71 -12.49
CA THR A 600 -16.21 -0.32 -12.28
C THR A 600 -14.82 0.30 -12.37
N GLY A 601 -13.80 -0.46 -11.98
CA GLY A 601 -12.39 -0.06 -12.08
C GLY A 601 -11.97 1.03 -11.11
N MET A 602 -12.56 1.07 -9.91
CA MET A 602 -12.08 1.90 -8.81
C MET A 602 -10.81 1.29 -8.20
N MET A 603 -9.74 2.07 -8.14
CA MET A 603 -8.54 1.73 -7.37
C MET A 603 -8.69 2.36 -5.98
N VAL A 604 -8.54 1.56 -4.93
CA VAL A 604 -8.84 1.97 -3.56
C VAL A 604 -7.56 1.91 -2.73
N ARG A 605 -7.23 3.02 -2.06
CA ARG A 605 -6.07 3.14 -1.16
C ARG A 605 -4.73 2.75 -1.82
N GLU A 606 -4.54 3.05 -3.10
CA GLU A 606 -3.25 2.81 -3.75
C GLU A 606 -2.19 3.73 -3.13
N ARG A 607 -1.02 3.18 -2.78
CA ARG A 607 0.07 3.98 -2.23
C ARG A 607 0.57 5.00 -3.26
N ALA A 608 0.58 6.26 -2.86
CA ALA A 608 1.12 7.35 -3.66
C ALA A 608 2.53 7.73 -3.20
N ASN A 609 3.31 8.29 -4.12
CA ASN A 609 4.64 8.81 -3.85
C ASN A 609 4.69 10.31 -4.22
N PRO A 610 4.28 11.22 -3.33
CA PRO A 610 4.39 12.66 -3.55
C PRO A 610 5.81 13.10 -3.89
N ILE A 611 5.99 13.86 -4.99
CA ILE A 611 7.29 14.41 -5.39
C ILE A 611 7.16 15.90 -5.63
N ASP A 612 8.12 16.68 -5.13
CA ASP A 612 8.22 18.10 -5.42
C ASP A 612 9.30 18.39 -6.48
N PRO A 613 8.92 18.76 -7.72
CA PRO A 613 9.88 19.21 -8.71
C PRO A 613 10.23 20.69 -8.63
N ASN A 614 9.35 21.57 -8.10
CA ASN A 614 9.48 23.04 -8.21
C ASN A 614 8.66 23.84 -7.16
N GLY A 615 8.64 23.43 -5.89
CA GLY A 615 7.88 24.07 -4.81
C GLY A 615 6.41 23.65 -4.68
N ILE A 616 6.00 22.56 -5.36
CA ILE A 616 4.67 21.95 -5.27
C ILE A 616 4.81 20.42 -5.21
N TYR A 617 4.29 19.78 -4.18
CA TYR A 617 4.23 18.32 -4.15
C TYR A 617 3.12 17.83 -5.08
N LEU A 618 3.44 16.89 -5.94
CA LEU A 618 2.55 16.33 -6.95
C LEU A 618 2.36 14.83 -6.73
N ILE A 619 1.13 14.37 -6.94
CA ILE A 619 0.76 12.97 -7.08
C ILE A 619 0.19 12.79 -8.49
N ASN A 620 0.63 11.73 -9.17
CA ASN A 620 0.16 11.32 -10.48
C ASN A 620 0.46 12.31 -11.64
N ASN A 621 1.67 12.87 -11.67
CA ASN A 621 2.05 13.85 -12.69
C ASN A 621 3.36 13.46 -13.40
N THR A 622 3.36 13.43 -14.73
CA THR A 622 4.51 13.04 -15.55
C THR A 622 5.65 14.07 -15.53
N ALA A 623 5.39 15.33 -15.15
CA ALA A 623 6.42 16.34 -14.92
C ALA A 623 7.17 16.13 -13.59
N ALA A 624 6.70 15.22 -12.73
CA ALA A 624 7.39 14.74 -11.53
C ALA A 624 7.61 13.22 -11.63
N PRO A 625 8.64 12.77 -12.38
CA PRO A 625 8.90 11.35 -12.61
C PRO A 625 9.02 10.58 -11.28
N GLY A 626 8.26 9.50 -11.14
CA GLY A 626 8.17 8.71 -9.91
C GLY A 626 6.97 9.04 -9.01
N SER A 627 6.19 10.09 -9.32
CA SER A 627 4.93 10.40 -8.64
C SER A 627 3.71 9.70 -9.26
N THR A 628 3.89 9.06 -10.41
CA THR A 628 2.83 8.38 -11.17
C THR A 628 2.22 7.22 -10.39
N LEU A 629 0.90 7.14 -10.38
CA LEU A 629 0.18 5.96 -9.91
C LEU A 629 0.34 4.82 -10.92
N LYS A 630 0.01 3.59 -10.50
CA LYS A 630 0.14 2.37 -11.31
C LYS A 630 -0.66 2.45 -12.60
N ASN A 631 -1.86 3.01 -12.55
CA ASN A 631 -2.71 3.20 -13.71
C ASN A 631 -2.84 4.69 -14.03
N GLY A 632 -2.95 5.01 -15.32
CA GLY A 632 -3.42 6.33 -15.73
C GLY A 632 -4.74 6.64 -15.03
N THR A 633 -4.89 7.84 -14.48
CA THR A 633 -6.01 8.19 -13.61
C THR A 633 -6.94 9.17 -14.29
N ASN A 634 -8.22 8.80 -14.46
CA ASN A 634 -9.24 9.67 -15.03
C ASN A 634 -9.83 10.64 -13.99
N ARG A 635 -10.00 10.18 -12.74
CA ARG A 635 -10.56 10.99 -11.66
C ARG A 635 -9.99 10.55 -10.31
N ILE A 636 -9.37 11.47 -9.58
CA ILE A 636 -8.99 11.26 -8.17
C ILE A 636 -10.21 11.59 -7.30
N LEU A 637 -10.63 10.67 -6.44
CA LEU A 637 -11.73 10.90 -5.50
C LEU A 637 -11.19 11.48 -4.19
N THR A 638 -10.19 10.79 -3.61
CA THR A 638 -9.73 11.08 -2.26
C THR A 638 -8.25 10.78 -2.10
N VAL A 639 -7.53 11.71 -1.46
CA VAL A 639 -6.16 11.50 -0.97
C VAL A 639 -6.24 11.30 0.54
N PHE A 640 -5.46 10.35 1.05
CA PHE A 640 -5.39 10.03 2.47
C PHE A 640 -3.95 10.20 2.96
N ARG A 641 -3.83 10.67 4.20
CA ARG A 641 -2.58 10.78 4.97
C ARG A 641 -2.73 9.93 6.22
N ASN A 642 -1.91 8.88 6.37
CA ASN A 642 -1.99 7.92 7.47
C ASN A 642 -3.42 7.40 7.67
N ASP A 643 -4.03 6.96 6.56
CA ASP A 643 -5.40 6.43 6.45
C ASP A 643 -6.56 7.39 6.75
N ARG A 644 -6.28 8.67 7.05
CA ARG A 644 -7.29 9.72 7.21
C ARG A 644 -7.40 10.56 5.96
N ILE A 645 -8.61 10.97 5.61
CA ILE A 645 -8.84 11.87 4.46
C ILE A 645 -8.01 13.14 4.66
N ASP A 646 -7.21 13.48 3.65
CA ASP A 646 -6.41 14.70 3.62
C ASP A 646 -7.04 15.73 2.68
N GLN A 647 -7.74 16.69 3.29
CA GLN A 647 -8.48 17.74 2.58
C GLN A 647 -7.56 18.83 2.00
N ALA A 648 -6.27 18.81 2.31
CA ALA A 648 -5.34 19.84 1.85
C ALA A 648 -4.87 19.63 0.40
N TRP A 649 -5.09 18.44 -0.16
CA TRP A 649 -4.73 18.12 -1.55
C TRP A 649 -5.76 18.67 -2.53
N ILE A 650 -5.28 19.47 -3.48
CA ILE A 650 -6.09 20.01 -4.56
C ILE A 650 -6.06 19.03 -5.73
N LYS A 651 -7.24 18.52 -6.12
CA LYS A 651 -7.42 17.55 -7.20
C LYS A 651 -7.67 18.31 -8.51
N ARG A 652 -6.95 17.97 -9.58
CA ARG A 652 -7.14 18.56 -10.92
C ARG A 652 -7.49 17.48 -11.93
N ASP A 653 -8.22 17.87 -12.97
CA ASP A 653 -8.52 17.05 -14.14
C ASP A 653 -7.81 17.58 -15.40
N SER A 654 -8.08 16.95 -16.55
CA SER A 654 -7.29 17.07 -17.78
C SER A 654 -7.30 18.48 -18.38
N PHE A 655 -8.25 19.33 -18.00
CA PHE A 655 -8.30 20.72 -18.45
C PHE A 655 -7.20 21.59 -17.81
N LYS A 656 -6.60 21.15 -16.70
CA LYS A 656 -5.70 21.97 -15.87
C LYS A 656 -4.29 21.43 -15.70
N SER A 657 -4.05 20.19 -16.10
CA SER A 657 -2.73 19.59 -16.02
C SER A 657 -2.49 18.72 -17.25
N SER A 658 -1.87 19.31 -18.28
CA SER A 658 -1.43 18.58 -19.47
C SER A 658 -0.43 17.47 -19.14
N SER A 659 0.22 17.54 -17.98
CA SER A 659 1.14 16.53 -17.46
C SER A 659 0.49 15.53 -16.50
N ALA A 660 -0.82 15.57 -16.27
CA ALA A 660 -1.49 14.57 -15.44
C ALA A 660 -1.43 13.19 -16.11
N TYR A 661 -0.93 12.19 -15.39
CA TYR A 661 -0.82 10.83 -15.94
C TYR A 661 -2.22 10.18 -16.02
N GLY A 662 -2.79 10.17 -17.22
CA GLY A 662 -4.14 9.66 -17.46
C GLY A 662 -5.27 10.69 -17.29
N GLY A 663 -4.93 11.97 -17.08
CA GLY A 663 -5.90 13.07 -17.12
C GLY A 663 -6.36 13.60 -15.77
N ALA A 664 -5.90 13.09 -14.64
CA ALA A 664 -6.12 13.71 -13.33
C ALA A 664 -4.90 13.56 -12.42
N ASP A 665 -4.64 14.58 -11.62
CA ASP A 665 -3.54 14.61 -10.65
C ASP A 665 -3.97 15.33 -9.37
N ALA A 666 -3.12 15.30 -8.35
CA ALA A 666 -3.32 16.07 -7.14
C ALA A 666 -2.04 16.82 -6.77
N PHE A 667 -2.20 18.01 -6.22
CA PHE A 667 -1.04 18.80 -5.77
C PHE A 667 -1.30 19.50 -4.45
N ILE A 668 -0.21 19.84 -3.77
CA ILE A 668 -0.22 20.68 -2.58
C ILE A 668 1.02 21.61 -2.57
N PRO A 669 0.89 22.91 -2.29
CA PRO A 669 2.03 23.83 -2.27
C PRO A 669 3.04 23.48 -1.16
N ALA A 670 4.34 23.44 -1.47
CA ALA A 670 5.37 23.06 -0.49
C ALA A 670 5.45 24.05 0.70
N LEU A 671 5.26 25.34 0.44
CA LEU A 671 5.30 26.40 1.46
C LEU A 671 4.04 26.46 2.34
N SER A 672 3.02 25.62 2.09
CA SER A 672 1.81 25.61 2.91
C SER A 672 2.01 24.95 4.29
N GLY A 673 3.11 24.22 4.49
CA GLY A 673 3.34 23.42 5.70
C GLY A 673 2.40 22.22 5.86
N ASN A 674 1.53 21.97 4.88
CA ASN A 674 0.51 20.92 4.96
C ASN A 674 1.00 19.53 4.53
N TYR A 675 2.12 19.47 3.78
CA TYR A 675 2.75 18.20 3.41
C TYR A 675 3.61 17.65 4.56
N ASP A 676 3.43 16.37 4.87
CA ASP A 676 4.19 15.65 5.90
C ASP A 676 5.04 14.55 5.25
N PRO A 677 6.37 14.73 5.12
CA PRO A 677 7.24 13.76 4.47
C PRO A 677 7.37 12.43 5.23
N THR A 678 6.90 12.35 6.48
CA THR A 678 6.94 11.13 7.29
C THR A 678 5.66 10.29 7.17
N ALA A 679 4.61 10.84 6.58
CA ALA A 679 3.33 10.18 6.45
C ALA A 679 3.26 9.22 5.25
N VAL A 680 2.42 8.20 5.36
CA VAL A 680 2.06 7.35 4.23
C VAL A 680 0.85 7.98 3.53
N TYR A 681 1.02 8.29 2.24
CA TYR A 681 -0.06 8.77 1.40
C TYR A 681 -0.66 7.65 0.57
N THR A 682 -1.98 7.56 0.54
CA THR A 682 -2.72 6.65 -0.33
C THR A 682 -3.83 7.41 -1.08
N VAL A 683 -4.25 6.89 -2.22
CA VAL A 683 -5.20 7.56 -3.11
C VAL A 683 -6.25 6.57 -3.60
N THR A 684 -7.51 7.02 -3.58
CA THR A 684 -8.63 6.33 -4.22
C THR A 684 -9.01 7.06 -5.50
N TYR A 685 -9.03 6.36 -6.63
CA TYR A 685 -9.20 6.95 -7.95
C TYR A 685 -9.84 6.00 -8.97
N LEU A 686 -10.44 6.58 -10.00
CA LEU A 686 -10.95 5.85 -11.16
C LEU A 686 -9.87 5.75 -12.23
N ALA A 687 -9.49 4.52 -12.60
CA ALA A 687 -8.52 4.30 -13.66
C ALA A 687 -9.04 4.80 -15.04
N ARG A 688 -8.15 5.27 -15.90
CA ARG A 688 -8.48 5.78 -17.24
C ARG A 688 -8.80 4.65 -18.21
N ASP A 689 -7.88 3.69 -18.33
CA ASP A 689 -7.97 2.62 -19.31
C ASP A 689 -8.87 1.47 -18.82
N GLN A 690 -10.14 1.80 -18.58
CA GLN A 690 -11.16 0.86 -18.12
C GLN A 690 -11.26 -0.36 -19.04
N TYR A 691 -11.16 -0.15 -20.36
CA TYR A 691 -11.18 -1.21 -21.37
C TYR A 691 -10.09 -2.26 -21.20
N ALA A 692 -8.95 -1.90 -20.58
CA ALA A 692 -7.83 -2.78 -20.30
C ALA A 692 -7.91 -3.43 -18.91
N LEU A 693 -8.89 -3.05 -18.08
CA LEU A 693 -9.00 -3.50 -16.68
C LEU A 693 -10.29 -4.26 -16.39
N THR A 694 -11.41 -3.83 -16.96
CA THR A 694 -12.76 -4.30 -16.57
C THR A 694 -13.74 -4.23 -17.74
N CYS A 695 -14.87 -4.90 -17.60
CA CYS A 695 -16.07 -4.59 -18.35
C CYS A 695 -17.08 -3.85 -17.46
N ASN A 696 -18.10 -3.23 -18.07
CA ASN A 696 -19.15 -2.54 -17.34
C ASN A 696 -20.05 -3.53 -16.60
N VAL A 697 -20.24 -3.30 -15.30
CA VAL A 697 -21.38 -3.86 -14.54
C VAL A 697 -22.67 -3.46 -15.26
N GLN A 698 -23.66 -4.36 -15.39
CA GLN A 698 -24.92 -3.98 -16.05
C GLN A 698 -25.86 -3.26 -15.10
N SER A 699 -26.11 -3.87 -13.94
CA SER A 699 -26.88 -3.27 -12.87
C SER A 699 -26.52 -3.87 -11.53
N ILE A 700 -26.76 -3.10 -10.47
CA ILE A 700 -26.67 -3.50 -9.08
C ILE A 700 -28.10 -3.51 -8.55
N GLN A 701 -28.50 -4.65 -8.00
CA GLN A 701 -29.79 -4.79 -7.32
C GLN A 701 -29.59 -4.43 -5.85
N GLY A 702 -30.59 -3.79 -5.26
CA GLY A 702 -30.66 -3.51 -3.83
C GLY A 702 -32.07 -3.13 -3.45
N GLU A 703 -32.29 -2.81 -2.18
CA GLU A 703 -33.60 -2.45 -1.66
C GLU A 703 -33.45 -1.37 -0.59
N TYR A 704 -34.51 -0.60 -0.36
CA TYR A 704 -34.59 0.29 0.81
C TYR A 704 -35.89 0.06 1.58
N ALA A 705 -35.89 0.47 2.84
CA ALA A 705 -37.03 0.30 3.74
C ALA A 705 -38.30 0.96 3.19
N GLY A 706 -39.41 0.21 3.10
CA GLY A 706 -40.69 0.72 2.59
C GLY A 706 -41.42 1.68 3.53
N ASN A 707 -41.12 1.66 4.83
CA ASN A 707 -41.71 2.53 5.85
C ASN A 707 -40.70 2.89 6.97
N LEU A 708 -41.09 3.82 7.86
CA LEU A 708 -40.26 4.29 8.96
C LEU A 708 -39.93 3.22 10.01
N LYS A 709 -40.83 2.25 10.25
CA LYS A 709 -40.55 1.15 11.20
C LYS A 709 -39.39 0.30 10.69
N SER A 710 -39.43 -0.08 9.42
CA SER A 710 -38.35 -0.83 8.78
C SER A 710 -37.04 -0.04 8.77
N VAL A 711 -37.07 1.29 8.63
CA VAL A 711 -35.87 2.14 8.79
C VAL A 711 -35.30 2.01 10.21
N VAL A 712 -36.15 2.09 11.24
CA VAL A 712 -35.73 1.99 12.65
C VAL A 712 -35.20 0.60 12.97
N ASP A 713 -35.87 -0.46 12.50
CA ASP A 713 -35.42 -1.85 12.71
C ASP A 713 -34.05 -2.09 12.05
N THR A 714 -33.85 -1.63 10.81
CA THR A 714 -32.56 -1.70 10.11
C THR A 714 -31.48 -0.91 10.84
N LEU A 715 -31.80 0.29 11.33
CA LEU A 715 -30.86 1.10 12.09
C LEU A 715 -30.44 0.41 13.40
N ALA A 716 -31.39 -0.18 14.13
CA ALA A 716 -31.11 -0.91 15.36
C ALA A 716 -30.22 -2.15 15.12
N ALA A 717 -30.49 -2.90 14.04
CA ALA A 717 -29.66 -4.03 13.63
C ALA A 717 -28.23 -3.58 13.27
N ASN A 718 -28.10 -2.54 12.42
CA ASN A 718 -26.80 -1.99 12.05
C ASN A 718 -26.02 -1.44 13.26
N GLN A 719 -26.71 -0.85 14.25
CA GLN A 719 -26.08 -0.37 15.48
C GLN A 719 -25.52 -1.53 16.32
N ALA A 720 -26.25 -2.64 16.43
CA ALA A 720 -25.75 -3.83 17.12
C ALA A 720 -24.52 -4.42 16.41
N ASP A 721 -24.53 -4.49 15.08
CA ASP A 721 -23.39 -4.96 14.28
C ASP A 721 -22.17 -4.05 14.43
N MET A 722 -22.35 -2.72 14.38
CA MET A 722 -21.26 -1.75 14.61
C MET A 722 -20.66 -1.90 16.01
N ALA A 723 -21.49 -2.05 17.05
CA ALA A 723 -21.00 -2.24 18.42
C ALA A 723 -20.15 -3.53 18.54
N SER A 724 -20.57 -4.61 17.88
CA SER A 724 -19.80 -5.86 17.80
C SER A 724 -18.45 -5.67 17.10
N GLN A 725 -18.43 -5.01 15.92
CA GLN A 725 -17.19 -4.75 15.18
C GLN A 725 -16.21 -3.86 15.97
N VAL A 726 -16.71 -2.78 16.59
CA VAL A 726 -15.90 -1.89 17.42
C VAL A 726 -15.30 -2.65 18.61
N SER A 727 -16.06 -3.54 19.25
CA SER A 727 -15.55 -4.39 20.32
C SER A 727 -14.42 -5.31 19.85
N VAL A 728 -14.53 -5.91 18.66
CA VAL A 728 -13.45 -6.73 18.07
C VAL A 728 -12.21 -5.90 17.78
N VAL A 729 -12.37 -4.71 17.20
CA VAL A 729 -11.25 -3.79 16.91
C VAL A 729 -10.56 -3.35 18.19
N GLN A 730 -11.32 -2.97 19.22
CA GLN A 730 -10.78 -2.63 20.53
C GLN A 730 -9.96 -3.79 21.09
N GLY A 731 -10.49 -5.02 21.04
CA GLY A 731 -9.74 -6.19 21.49
C GLY A 731 -8.48 -6.48 20.68
N ILE A 732 -8.43 -6.13 19.39
CA ILE A 732 -7.20 -6.20 18.58
C ILE A 732 -6.22 -5.11 19.01
N GLN A 733 -6.69 -3.88 19.19
CA GLN A 733 -5.88 -2.76 19.65
C GLN A 733 -5.25 -3.07 21.01
N ASP A 734 -6.04 -3.56 21.97
CA ASP A 734 -5.56 -3.94 23.30
C ASP A 734 -4.47 -5.02 23.21
N ARG A 735 -4.64 -6.03 22.33
CA ARG A 735 -3.61 -7.05 22.07
C ARG A 735 -2.35 -6.48 21.41
N LEU A 736 -2.50 -5.51 20.51
CA LEU A 736 -1.39 -4.87 19.82
C LEU A 736 -0.61 -3.95 20.75
N GLU A 737 -1.29 -3.15 21.57
CA GLU A 737 -0.69 -2.31 22.62
C GLU A 737 0.01 -3.18 23.67
N ALA A 738 -0.58 -4.32 24.04
CA ALA A 738 0.10 -5.30 24.90
C ALA A 738 1.35 -5.93 24.24
N ALA A 739 1.39 -6.03 22.91
CA ALA A 739 2.50 -6.61 22.15
C ALA A 739 3.60 -5.57 21.79
N LEU A 740 3.29 -4.28 21.80
CA LEU A 740 4.19 -3.18 21.44
C LEU A 740 4.40 -2.25 22.65
N PRO A 741 5.32 -2.54 23.58
CA PRO A 741 5.63 -1.58 24.62
C PRO A 741 6.31 -0.36 23.99
N LEU A 742 5.63 0.79 24.08
CA LEU A 742 6.18 2.12 23.82
C LEU A 742 7.56 2.23 24.49
N ASN A 743 8.46 3.01 23.87
CA ASN A 743 9.87 3.27 24.18
C ASN A 743 10.84 2.06 24.17
N ALA A 744 11.89 2.13 23.33
CA ALA A 744 12.94 1.10 23.17
C ALA A 744 13.67 0.72 24.49
N LEU A 745 13.63 1.60 25.50
CA LEU A 745 14.13 1.34 26.86
C LEU A 745 13.20 0.41 27.68
N SER A 746 11.88 0.43 27.43
CA SER A 746 10.89 -0.42 28.11
C SER A 746 10.99 -1.89 27.71
N ARG A 747 11.52 -2.14 26.50
CA ARG A 747 11.67 -3.49 25.96
C ARG A 747 12.98 -4.16 26.40
N GLN A 748 14.08 -3.42 26.49
CA GLN A 748 15.37 -3.95 26.93
C GLN A 748 16.24 -2.84 27.55
N ALA A 749 16.24 -2.72 28.87
CA ALA A 749 17.07 -1.74 29.58
C ALA A 749 18.56 -2.12 29.63
N ILE A 750 18.87 -3.40 29.47
CA ILE A 750 20.23 -3.94 29.44
C ILE A 750 20.91 -3.56 28.12
N ILE A 751 22.10 -2.97 28.23
CA ILE A 751 23.05 -2.73 27.14
C ILE A 751 24.00 -3.92 27.09
N ASN A 752 24.31 -4.39 25.88
CA ASN A 752 25.21 -5.48 25.59
C ASN A 752 24.85 -6.80 26.31
N GLY A 753 23.56 -7.11 26.40
CA GLY A 753 23.06 -8.37 26.99
C GLY A 753 23.33 -9.63 26.16
N GLY A 754 23.59 -9.44 24.86
CA GLY A 754 24.07 -10.49 23.95
C GLY A 754 25.58 -10.70 23.99
N PHE A 755 26.31 -9.82 24.67
CA PHE A 755 27.78 -9.81 24.74
C PHE A 755 28.45 -9.75 23.36
N ASP A 756 27.88 -8.99 22.42
CA ASP A 756 28.43 -8.80 21.07
C ASP A 756 29.53 -7.73 21.03
N VAL A 757 29.53 -6.81 21.99
CA VAL A 757 30.47 -5.69 22.09
C VAL A 757 31.54 -5.96 23.16
N ALA A 758 32.84 -5.80 22.82
CA ALA A 758 33.96 -5.98 23.75
C ALA A 758 35.13 -5.02 23.43
N GLN A 759 34.87 -3.72 23.40
CA GLN A 759 35.87 -2.66 23.14
C GLN A 759 37.02 -2.68 24.15
N ARG A 760 36.76 -3.02 25.42
CA ARG A 760 37.78 -3.13 26.49
C ARG A 760 38.70 -4.34 26.34
N GLY A 761 38.42 -5.22 25.37
CA GLY A 761 39.08 -6.50 25.17
C GLY A 761 38.12 -7.67 25.42
N SER A 762 38.32 -8.77 24.69
CA SER A 762 37.52 -10.00 24.84
C SER A 762 37.85 -10.79 26.10
N SER A 763 38.89 -10.42 26.84
CA SER A 763 39.26 -11.00 28.13
C SER A 763 39.89 -9.92 29.03
N VAL A 764 39.23 -9.60 30.14
CA VAL A 764 39.65 -8.54 31.07
C VAL A 764 39.86 -9.14 32.45
N ILE A 765 41.09 -9.01 32.97
CA ILE A 765 41.52 -9.55 34.26
C ILE A 765 41.51 -8.43 35.31
N GLN A 766 41.01 -8.73 36.52
CA GLN A 766 41.01 -7.81 37.66
C GLN A 766 41.67 -8.49 38.87
N ASN A 767 42.72 -7.88 39.43
CA ASN A 767 43.55 -8.45 40.50
C ASN A 767 43.71 -7.44 41.66
N GLY A 768 42.93 -7.57 42.74
CA GLY A 768 43.15 -6.79 43.98
C GLY A 768 43.35 -5.27 43.80
N ASN A 769 42.69 -4.66 42.80
CA ASN A 769 42.97 -3.27 42.39
C ASN A 769 42.58 -2.21 43.44
N TYR A 770 41.83 -2.59 44.47
CA TYR A 770 41.42 -1.74 45.58
C TYR A 770 41.82 -2.33 46.94
N GLY A 771 42.97 -3.00 46.98
CA GLY A 771 43.44 -3.81 48.11
C GLY A 771 43.44 -5.30 47.74
N PRO A 772 44.33 -6.13 48.33
CA PRO A 772 44.43 -7.55 47.99
C PRO A 772 43.06 -8.25 48.10
N GLU A 773 42.24 -7.89 49.07
CA GLU A 773 40.92 -8.48 49.31
C GLU A 773 39.82 -8.07 48.32
N ASN A 774 40.04 -7.11 47.40
CA ASN A 774 38.99 -6.51 46.57
C ASN A 774 39.41 -6.36 45.10
N ALA A 775 38.97 -7.29 44.26
CA ALA A 775 39.03 -7.13 42.81
C ALA A 775 37.71 -6.52 42.32
N TYR A 776 37.77 -5.38 41.62
CA TYR A 776 36.63 -4.67 41.05
C TYR A 776 37.00 -4.08 39.69
N GLY A 777 36.12 -4.19 38.70
CA GLY A 777 36.29 -3.47 37.44
C GLY A 777 35.33 -3.88 36.33
N TYR A 778 35.30 -3.06 35.28
CA TYR A 778 34.46 -3.25 34.09
C TYR A 778 35.15 -4.12 33.04
N GLY A 779 34.35 -4.85 32.26
CA GLY A 779 34.77 -5.70 31.16
C GLY A 779 33.56 -6.08 30.30
N LEU A 780 33.78 -6.54 29.07
CA LEU A 780 32.70 -6.84 28.11
C LEU A 780 31.68 -5.69 27.96
N ASP A 781 32.17 -4.44 27.99
CA ASP A 781 31.43 -3.18 27.82
C ASP A 781 30.08 -3.09 28.55
N ARG A 782 30.04 -2.27 29.62
CA ARG A 782 28.93 -2.04 30.59
C ARG A 782 28.79 -3.05 31.71
N TRP A 783 29.36 -4.25 31.56
CA TRP A 783 29.35 -5.24 32.63
C TRP A 783 30.47 -5.00 33.63
N VAL A 784 30.14 -5.11 34.92
CA VAL A 784 31.09 -4.95 36.03
C VAL A 784 31.16 -6.22 36.86
N GLY A 785 32.37 -6.61 37.23
CA GLY A 785 32.63 -7.74 38.11
C GLY A 785 33.21 -7.26 39.44
N GLN A 786 32.95 -8.02 40.50
CA GLN A 786 33.60 -7.83 41.78
C GLN A 786 33.76 -9.15 42.53
N VAL A 787 34.94 -9.33 43.13
CA VAL A 787 35.20 -10.33 44.16
C VAL A 787 35.76 -9.58 45.36
N TYR A 788 34.94 -9.50 46.41
CA TYR A 788 35.33 -8.90 47.68
C TYR A 788 35.37 -9.98 48.76
N ALA A 789 36.56 -10.24 49.28
CA ALA A 789 36.79 -11.30 50.26
C ALA A 789 36.25 -10.97 51.66
N GLY A 790 35.77 -9.74 51.88
CA GLY A 790 35.18 -9.30 53.15
C GLY A 790 36.19 -8.64 54.09
N ILE A 791 35.68 -8.09 55.18
CA ILE A 791 36.50 -7.39 56.17
C ILE A 791 37.39 -8.39 56.92
N GLY A 792 38.68 -8.08 57.05
CA GLY A 792 39.66 -8.93 57.74
C GLY A 792 40.23 -10.07 56.90
N ALA A 793 39.93 -10.11 55.60
CA ALA A 793 40.51 -11.06 54.66
C ALA A 793 42.02 -10.85 54.46
N ILE A 794 42.73 -11.93 54.15
CA ILE A 794 44.14 -11.94 53.74
C ILE A 794 44.27 -12.66 52.38
N GLN A 795 45.26 -12.26 51.56
CA GLN A 795 45.53 -12.73 50.18
C GLN A 795 44.67 -12.09 49.07
N THR A 796 45.17 -12.21 47.83
CA THR A 796 44.63 -11.51 46.66
C THR A 796 43.39 -12.19 46.07
N ALA A 797 42.27 -11.46 45.98
CA ALA A 797 41.09 -11.80 45.20
C ALA A 797 41.29 -11.45 43.71
N SER A 798 40.78 -12.27 42.81
CA SER A 798 40.84 -12.02 41.37
C SER A 798 39.70 -12.68 40.58
N PHE A 799 39.35 -12.06 39.45
CA PHE A 799 38.44 -12.62 38.47
C PHE A 799 38.82 -12.19 37.05
N THR A 800 38.29 -12.92 36.07
CA THR A 800 38.37 -12.60 34.64
C THR A 800 36.97 -12.53 34.04
N MET A 801 36.65 -11.45 33.33
CA MET A 801 35.46 -11.36 32.47
C MET A 801 35.86 -11.58 31.02
N SER A 802 35.22 -12.53 30.32
CA SER A 802 35.59 -12.87 28.94
C SER A 802 34.39 -13.13 28.03
N GLN A 803 34.52 -12.73 26.77
CA GLN A 803 33.59 -13.02 25.67
C GLN A 803 33.95 -14.40 25.12
N GLN A 804 33.00 -15.32 25.17
CA GLN A 804 33.17 -16.68 24.67
C GLN A 804 32.28 -16.89 23.45
N ALA A 805 32.73 -17.68 22.49
CA ALA A 805 31.95 -17.99 21.30
C ALA A 805 31.05 -19.20 21.53
N PHE A 806 29.81 -19.12 21.04
CA PHE A 806 28.99 -20.31 20.84
C PHE A 806 29.51 -21.11 19.64
N ALA A 807 29.33 -22.44 19.67
CA ALA A 807 29.57 -23.27 18.50
C ALA A 807 28.60 -22.90 17.37
N LEU A 808 29.11 -22.83 16.13
CA LEU A 808 28.29 -22.54 14.96
C LEU A 808 27.13 -23.55 14.85
N GLY A 809 25.90 -23.04 14.70
CA GLY A 809 24.72 -23.89 14.55
C GLY A 809 24.13 -24.43 15.85
N GLN A 810 24.62 -24.00 17.03
CA GLN A 810 24.00 -24.42 18.29
C GLN A 810 22.54 -23.93 18.39
N THR A 811 21.68 -24.74 19.00
CA THR A 811 20.25 -24.47 19.18
C THR A 811 19.81 -24.45 20.65
N ILE A 812 20.74 -24.70 21.57
CA ILE A 812 20.45 -24.78 23.01
C ILE A 812 20.00 -23.42 23.55
N VAL A 813 20.71 -22.36 23.15
CA VAL A 813 20.25 -20.99 23.35
C VAL A 813 19.58 -20.52 22.05
N PRO A 814 18.26 -20.26 22.04
CA PRO A 814 17.49 -19.89 20.85
C PRO A 814 18.01 -18.63 20.15
N GLY A 815 17.78 -18.52 18.85
CA GLY A 815 18.19 -17.35 18.05
C GLY A 815 19.67 -17.37 17.61
N ASN A 816 20.38 -18.47 17.85
CA ASN A 816 21.76 -18.71 17.40
C ASN A 816 22.73 -17.54 17.73
N PRO A 817 22.80 -17.09 19.00
CA PRO A 817 23.73 -16.04 19.41
C PRO A 817 25.18 -16.42 19.11
N LYS A 818 25.98 -15.43 18.73
CA LYS A 818 27.41 -15.62 18.42
C LYS A 818 28.26 -15.77 19.68
N TYR A 819 27.93 -15.00 20.73
CA TYR A 819 28.74 -14.89 21.93
C TYR A 819 27.93 -15.07 23.22
N PHE A 820 28.63 -15.37 24.31
CA PHE A 820 28.16 -15.30 25.69
C PHE A 820 29.23 -14.69 26.59
N GLY A 821 28.81 -14.12 27.72
CA GLY A 821 29.71 -13.54 28.72
C GLY A 821 30.05 -14.55 29.81
N ARG A 822 31.32 -14.63 30.18
CA ARG A 822 31.81 -15.46 31.29
C ARG A 822 32.41 -14.58 32.38
N LEU A 823 31.95 -14.78 33.62
CA LEU A 823 32.68 -14.40 34.83
C LEU A 823 33.42 -15.63 35.36
N SER A 824 34.74 -15.59 35.31
CA SER A 824 35.61 -16.60 35.92
C SER A 824 36.20 -16.05 37.21
N VAL A 825 35.76 -16.56 38.36
CA VAL A 825 36.36 -16.24 39.64
C VAL A 825 37.62 -17.10 39.78
N THR A 826 38.79 -16.47 39.68
CA THR A 826 40.09 -17.15 39.66
C THR A 826 40.71 -17.28 41.04
N SER A 827 40.47 -16.33 41.94
CA SER A 827 40.85 -16.40 43.36
C SER A 827 39.82 -15.66 44.22
N VAL A 828 39.40 -16.28 45.33
CA VAL A 828 38.47 -15.65 46.30
C VAL A 828 39.18 -15.06 47.52
N GLY A 829 40.51 -15.20 47.66
CA GLY A 829 41.21 -14.83 48.89
C GLY A 829 40.71 -15.60 50.13
N THR A 830 41.17 -15.22 51.33
CA THR A 830 40.64 -15.81 52.58
C THR A 830 39.30 -15.17 52.94
N LYS A 831 38.27 -15.98 53.23
CA LYS A 831 36.95 -15.46 53.65
C LYS A 831 37.09 -14.60 54.90
N GLY A 832 36.71 -13.33 54.79
CA GLY A 832 36.67 -12.38 55.88
C GLY A 832 35.56 -12.68 56.90
N THR A 833 35.53 -11.91 57.98
CA THR A 833 34.56 -12.12 59.08
C THR A 833 33.15 -11.65 58.72
N LYS A 834 33.01 -10.72 57.77
CA LYS A 834 31.72 -10.21 57.27
C LYS A 834 31.84 -9.53 55.91
N SER A 835 30.70 -9.32 55.27
CA SER A 835 30.50 -8.56 54.03
C SER A 835 31.19 -9.15 52.79
N ALA A 836 31.64 -10.41 52.80
CA ALA A 836 32.24 -11.03 51.62
C ALA A 836 31.18 -11.28 50.54
N PHE A 837 31.46 -10.95 49.28
CA PHE A 837 30.56 -11.18 48.15
C PHE A 837 31.28 -11.29 46.81
N MET A 838 30.60 -11.93 45.85
CA MET A 838 30.99 -12.02 44.45
C MET A 838 29.82 -11.57 43.60
N ARG A 839 30.05 -10.71 42.60
CA ARG A 839 28.99 -10.25 41.70
C ARG A 839 29.46 -10.01 40.27
N MET A 840 28.54 -10.20 39.34
CA MET A 840 28.53 -9.58 38.02
C MET A 840 27.28 -8.71 37.94
N ALA A 841 27.40 -7.48 37.46
CA ALA A 841 26.27 -6.56 37.41
C ALA A 841 26.29 -5.70 36.15
N GLN A 842 25.14 -5.11 35.86
CA GLN A 842 25.03 -3.98 34.95
C GLN A 842 24.20 -2.88 35.61
N PHE A 843 24.71 -1.65 35.54
CA PHE A 843 24.03 -0.47 36.09
C PHE A 843 23.33 0.27 34.95
N VAL A 844 21.99 0.26 34.96
CA VAL A 844 21.17 1.06 34.04
C VAL A 844 21.14 2.49 34.57
N GLU A 845 21.47 3.46 33.71
CA GLU A 845 21.52 4.88 34.06
C GLU A 845 20.16 5.33 34.62
N SER A 846 20.22 5.97 35.78
CA SER A 846 19.13 6.57 36.52
C SER A 846 18.13 5.65 37.25
N VAL A 847 17.77 6.04 38.49
CA VAL A 847 16.73 5.37 39.31
C VAL A 847 15.30 5.60 38.82
N TYR A 848 15.09 6.51 37.85
CA TYR A 848 13.79 6.71 37.21
C TYR A 848 13.37 5.52 36.36
N THR A 849 14.34 4.72 35.90
CA THR A 849 14.08 3.50 35.14
C THR A 849 13.17 2.57 35.94
N PHE A 850 11.96 2.31 35.40
CA PHE A 850 10.90 1.49 35.99
C PHE A 850 10.40 1.93 37.38
N ALA A 851 10.71 3.13 37.86
CA ALA A 851 10.30 3.57 39.19
C ALA A 851 8.77 3.44 39.40
N GLY A 852 8.36 2.73 40.47
CA GLY A 852 6.95 2.49 40.78
C GLY A 852 6.27 1.44 39.89
N GLN A 853 7.01 0.69 39.08
CA GLN A 853 6.50 -0.33 38.16
C GLN A 853 7.14 -1.70 38.45
N LYS A 854 6.57 -2.75 37.86
CA LYS A 854 7.21 -4.07 37.81
C LYS A 854 8.12 -4.18 36.59
N CYS A 855 9.20 -4.93 36.74
CA CYS A 855 10.06 -5.31 35.62
C CYS A 855 10.51 -6.76 35.75
N THR A 856 10.86 -7.38 34.62
CA THR A 856 11.27 -8.79 34.57
C THR A 856 12.63 -8.91 33.91
N ALA A 857 13.57 -9.55 34.62
CA ALA A 857 14.84 -9.98 34.06
C ALA A 857 14.70 -11.37 33.45
N SER A 858 15.27 -11.59 32.28
CA SER A 858 15.35 -12.89 31.61
C SER A 858 16.74 -13.12 31.05
N PHE A 859 17.26 -14.35 31.19
CA PHE A 859 18.61 -14.69 30.77
C PHE A 859 18.80 -16.20 30.71
N TRP A 860 19.77 -16.63 29.91
CA TRP A 860 20.32 -17.98 29.96
C TRP A 860 21.56 -17.99 30.85
N ALA A 861 21.71 -19.02 31.69
CA ALA A 861 22.90 -19.18 32.52
C ALA A 861 23.29 -20.64 32.75
N LYS A 862 24.59 -20.85 33.01
CA LYS A 862 25.18 -22.11 33.51
C LYS A 862 26.45 -21.82 34.32
N ALA A 863 26.98 -22.82 35.01
CA ALA A 863 28.23 -22.73 35.76
C ALA A 863 29.16 -23.91 35.48
N SER A 864 30.46 -23.79 35.81
CA SER A 864 31.42 -24.90 35.65
C SER A 864 31.14 -26.10 36.57
N SER A 865 30.38 -25.90 37.64
CA SER A 865 29.83 -26.96 38.49
C SER A 865 28.50 -26.51 39.07
N SER A 866 27.62 -27.45 39.44
CA SER A 866 26.33 -27.12 40.06
C SER A 866 26.51 -26.25 41.30
N ARG A 867 25.86 -25.09 41.32
CA ARG A 867 25.98 -24.09 42.39
C ARG A 867 24.83 -23.08 42.36
N GLN A 868 24.60 -22.42 43.49
CA GLN A 868 23.59 -21.39 43.61
C GLN A 868 24.14 -20.01 43.27
N ILE A 869 23.31 -19.17 42.65
CA ILE A 869 23.53 -17.73 42.53
C ILE A 869 22.25 -16.98 42.94
N ALA A 870 22.38 -15.76 43.45
CA ALA A 870 21.24 -14.85 43.59
C ALA A 870 21.14 -13.91 42.38
N VAL A 871 19.90 -13.52 42.04
CA VAL A 871 19.62 -12.46 41.08
C VAL A 871 18.78 -11.40 41.79
N SER A 872 19.28 -10.17 41.77
CA SER A 872 18.73 -9.06 42.54
C SER A 872 18.75 -7.77 41.73
N LEU A 873 17.83 -6.85 42.04
CA LEU A 873 17.75 -5.53 41.44
C LEU A 873 17.86 -4.47 42.55
N PHE A 874 18.58 -3.38 42.31
CA PHE A 874 18.95 -2.42 43.35
C PHE A 874 18.87 -0.98 42.84
N GLN A 875 18.16 -0.10 43.54
CA GLN A 875 18.14 1.34 43.28
C GLN A 875 19.21 2.05 44.11
N ASN A 876 20.15 2.72 43.44
CA ASN A 876 21.15 3.56 44.09
C ASN A 876 20.91 5.03 43.71
N PHE A 877 20.69 5.89 44.70
CA PHE A 877 20.34 7.30 44.49
C PHE A 877 21.56 8.22 44.25
N GLY A 878 22.76 7.68 44.06
CA GLY A 878 23.98 8.42 43.72
C GLY A 878 24.86 8.74 44.95
N TYR A 879 25.74 9.73 44.83
CA TYR A 879 26.66 10.18 45.90
C TYR A 879 26.48 11.68 46.22
N GLY A 880 26.91 12.13 47.42
CA GLY A 880 26.76 13.53 47.86
C GLY A 880 25.44 13.81 48.59
N SER A 881 25.23 13.12 49.73
CA SER A 881 24.03 13.18 50.58
C SER A 881 22.70 12.67 49.96
N PRO A 882 22.69 11.51 49.28
CA PRO A 882 21.49 10.90 48.69
C PRO A 882 20.61 10.21 49.74
N SER A 883 19.41 9.76 49.32
CA SER A 883 18.68 8.71 50.03
C SER A 883 19.44 7.38 50.03
N SER A 884 19.20 6.53 51.05
CA SER A 884 19.78 5.19 51.11
C SER A 884 19.36 4.34 49.91
N SER A 885 20.28 3.49 49.45
CA SER A 885 19.98 2.54 48.38
C SER A 885 18.98 1.47 48.81
N VAL A 886 18.21 0.94 47.87
CA VAL A 886 17.09 0.03 48.15
C VAL A 886 17.17 -1.19 47.23
N SER A 887 17.15 -2.39 47.83
CA SER A 887 16.92 -3.64 47.09
C SER A 887 15.47 -3.72 46.64
N CYS A 888 15.23 -3.91 45.35
CA CYS A 888 13.89 -4.12 44.81
C CYS A 888 13.37 -5.51 45.24
N PRO A 889 12.15 -5.61 45.82
CA PRO A 889 11.53 -6.89 46.10
C PRO A 889 11.43 -7.77 44.85
N GLY A 890 11.50 -9.09 45.04
CA GLY A 890 11.42 -10.09 43.96
C GLY A 890 12.73 -10.79 43.62
N GLY A 891 13.86 -10.39 44.22
CA GLY A 891 15.13 -11.11 44.07
C GLY A 891 15.04 -12.57 44.54
N LYS A 892 15.72 -13.46 43.81
CA LYS A 892 15.63 -14.92 43.99
C LYS A 892 17.00 -15.59 43.96
N THR A 893 17.14 -16.68 44.70
CA THR A 893 18.25 -17.62 44.55
C THR A 893 17.85 -18.67 43.51
N ILE A 894 18.71 -18.90 42.53
CA ILE A 894 18.52 -19.90 41.47
C ILE A 894 19.68 -20.91 41.50
N ASN A 895 19.38 -22.15 41.11
CA ASN A 895 20.37 -23.21 41.00
C ASN A 895 20.86 -23.29 39.55
N LEU A 896 22.17 -23.10 39.35
CA LEU A 896 22.81 -23.34 38.07
C LEU A 896 23.33 -24.77 37.99
N THR A 897 23.25 -25.36 36.81
CA THR A 897 23.90 -26.62 36.45
C THR A 897 25.04 -26.36 35.46
N THR A 898 25.66 -27.44 34.97
CA THR A 898 26.66 -27.36 33.89
C THR A 898 26.04 -27.18 32.49
N ALA A 899 24.72 -27.26 32.37
CA ALA A 899 23.97 -27.04 31.14
C ALA A 899 23.30 -25.65 31.13
N TRP A 900 23.11 -25.08 29.94
CA TRP A 900 22.37 -23.84 29.76
C TRP A 900 20.91 -23.99 30.18
N GLN A 901 20.46 -23.09 31.03
CA GLN A 901 19.07 -23.04 31.51
C GLN A 901 18.55 -21.61 31.37
N PHE A 902 17.28 -21.48 31.00
CA PHE A 902 16.59 -20.19 30.92
C PHE A 902 15.96 -19.85 32.28
N PHE A 903 16.15 -18.60 32.72
CA PHE A 903 15.62 -18.12 33.98
C PHE A 903 14.89 -16.79 33.80
N THR A 904 13.86 -16.58 34.62
CA THR A 904 13.14 -15.31 34.73
C THR A 904 12.98 -14.91 36.18
N VAL A 905 13.16 -13.62 36.47
CA VAL A 905 12.98 -13.03 37.80
C VAL A 905 12.26 -11.70 37.66
N THR A 906 11.09 -11.58 38.28
CA THR A 906 10.27 -10.37 38.29
C THR A 906 10.51 -9.59 39.57
N PHE A 907 10.69 -8.29 39.45
CA PHE A 907 10.96 -7.36 40.54
C PHE A 907 9.87 -6.30 40.64
N ASP A 908 9.58 -5.88 41.87
CA ASP A 908 8.83 -4.67 42.16
C ASP A 908 9.82 -3.52 42.34
N VAL A 909 9.87 -2.57 41.42
CA VAL A 909 10.77 -1.42 41.53
C VAL A 909 10.10 -0.34 42.38
N PRO A 910 10.65 0.00 43.56
CA PRO A 910 10.02 0.98 44.45
C PRO A 910 9.84 2.35 43.81
N SER A 911 8.81 3.07 44.26
CA SER A 911 8.62 4.47 43.90
C SER A 911 9.77 5.34 44.43
N ILE A 912 10.21 6.29 43.62
CA ILE A 912 11.22 7.28 44.00
C ILE A 912 10.62 8.56 44.59
N ALA A 913 9.30 8.63 44.77
CA ALA A 913 8.64 9.79 45.36
C ALA A 913 9.18 10.09 46.77
N GLY A 914 9.58 11.34 47.01
CA GLY A 914 10.15 11.78 48.29
C GLY A 914 11.60 11.35 48.55
N LYS A 915 12.27 10.69 47.59
CA LYS A 915 13.69 10.35 47.66
C LYS A 915 14.55 11.52 47.17
N VAL A 916 15.77 11.62 47.71
CA VAL A 916 16.77 12.64 47.37
C VAL A 916 17.86 12.01 46.51
N LEU A 917 18.12 12.58 45.34
CA LEU A 917 19.24 12.20 44.48
C LEU A 917 20.53 12.86 44.95
N GLY A 918 21.63 12.13 44.82
CA GLY A 918 22.97 12.63 45.04
C GLY A 918 23.37 13.66 43.99
N THR A 919 24.31 14.53 44.34
CA THR A 919 24.78 15.63 43.48
C THR A 919 25.73 15.16 42.37
N SER A 920 26.26 13.94 42.45
CA SER A 920 27.24 13.40 41.48
C SER A 920 26.63 12.80 40.20
N LYS A 921 25.30 12.82 40.04
CA LYS A 921 24.58 12.30 38.84
C LYS A 921 25.02 10.88 38.42
N ASN A 922 25.19 10.03 39.41
CA ASN A 922 25.57 8.63 39.27
C ASN A 922 24.51 7.70 39.89
N ASP A 923 23.25 8.13 39.89
CA ASP A 923 22.13 7.28 40.28
C ASP A 923 21.87 6.22 39.22
N TYR A 924 21.43 5.03 39.66
CA TYR A 924 21.21 3.90 38.76
C TYR A 924 20.23 2.86 39.31
N LEU A 925 19.69 2.08 38.39
CA LEU A 925 19.05 0.79 38.65
C LEU A 925 20.01 -0.34 38.27
N GLY A 926 20.50 -1.11 39.23
CA GLY A 926 21.50 -2.15 39.00
C GLY A 926 20.90 -3.54 39.01
N LEU A 927 21.14 -4.32 37.96
CA LEU A 927 20.85 -5.76 37.92
C LEU A 927 22.10 -6.52 38.36
N TYR A 928 21.95 -7.38 39.37
CA TYR A 928 23.04 -8.11 40.02
C TYR A 928 22.86 -9.61 39.87
N PHE A 929 23.89 -10.28 39.38
CA PHE A 929 24.10 -11.71 39.49
C PHE A 929 25.14 -11.94 40.58
N ILE A 930 24.78 -12.70 41.62
CA ILE A 930 25.54 -12.80 42.86
C ILE A 930 25.91 -14.26 43.08
N PRO A 931 27.06 -14.72 42.57
CA PRO A 931 27.60 -16.04 42.85
C PRO A 931 27.75 -16.37 44.33
N TYR A 932 28.01 -15.37 45.16
CA TYR A 932 28.12 -15.54 46.60
C TYR A 932 27.86 -14.24 47.35
N LYS A 933 27.21 -14.31 48.51
CA LYS A 933 27.22 -13.24 49.51
C LYS A 933 27.15 -13.84 50.91
N GLN A 934 27.87 -13.27 51.86
CA GLN A 934 27.95 -13.78 53.24
C GLN A 934 26.76 -13.36 54.11
N ASP A 935 26.29 -12.12 53.95
CA ASP A 935 25.28 -11.51 54.80
C ASP A 935 24.43 -10.50 54.00
N ASN A 936 23.65 -9.68 54.72
CA ASN A 936 22.73 -8.70 54.14
C ASN A 936 23.27 -7.26 54.15
N GLU A 937 24.52 -7.03 54.60
CA GLU A 937 25.04 -5.67 54.78
C GLU A 937 25.19 -4.93 53.44
N VAL A 938 25.53 -5.64 52.36
CA VAL A 938 25.76 -5.04 51.03
C VAL A 938 24.55 -5.20 50.11
N ILE A 939 23.94 -6.39 50.07
CA ILE A 939 22.74 -6.70 49.27
C ILE A 939 21.78 -7.52 50.14
N SER A 940 20.61 -6.96 50.41
CA SER A 940 19.68 -7.48 51.42
C SER A 940 18.65 -8.49 50.90
N ILE A 941 18.45 -8.58 49.58
CA ILE A 941 17.50 -9.50 48.94
C ILE A 941 18.24 -10.32 47.89
N PRO A 942 18.12 -11.66 47.87
CA PRO A 942 17.51 -12.51 48.91
C PRO A 942 18.23 -12.39 50.26
N SER A 943 17.55 -12.67 51.37
CA SER A 943 18.14 -12.55 52.71
C SER A 943 19.05 -13.73 53.07
N GLY A 944 20.14 -13.48 53.80
CA GLY A 944 21.06 -14.49 54.33
C GLY A 944 22.30 -14.72 53.47
N GLU A 945 23.06 -15.76 53.80
CA GLU A 945 24.18 -16.25 52.98
C GLU A 945 23.64 -16.90 51.70
N VAL A 946 24.27 -16.63 50.55
CA VAL A 946 23.91 -17.22 49.25
C VAL A 946 25.15 -17.77 48.57
N GLY A 947 25.00 -18.89 47.88
CA GLY A 947 26.02 -19.46 47.02
C GLY A 947 27.14 -20.15 47.79
N THR A 948 28.26 -20.38 47.13
CA THR A 948 29.42 -21.04 47.72
C THR A 948 30.65 -20.15 47.59
N TYR A 949 31.39 -19.97 48.68
CA TYR A 949 32.63 -19.20 48.68
C TYR A 949 33.77 -19.97 48.01
N ALA A 950 33.75 -20.02 46.68
CA ALA A 950 34.70 -20.79 45.90
C ALA A 950 34.91 -20.19 44.50
N ALA A 951 36.04 -20.52 43.90
CA ALA A 951 36.36 -20.21 42.51
C ALA A 951 35.44 -20.93 41.51
N GLY A 952 35.42 -20.45 40.26
CA GLY A 952 34.77 -21.11 39.14
C GLY A 952 34.11 -20.16 38.16
N ASP A 953 33.55 -20.75 37.10
CA ASP A 953 33.02 -20.03 35.96
C ASP A 953 31.49 -19.94 36.02
N PHE A 954 30.98 -18.77 35.63
CA PHE A 954 29.57 -18.46 35.47
C PHE A 954 29.37 -17.88 34.08
N ASP A 955 28.56 -18.55 33.26
CA ASP A 955 28.29 -18.17 31.88
C ASP A 955 26.87 -17.60 31.78
N PHE A 956 26.72 -16.49 31.07
CA PHE A 956 25.46 -15.78 30.85
C PHE A 956 25.27 -15.48 29.36
N ALA A 957 24.05 -15.64 28.84
CA ALA A 957 23.70 -15.28 27.48
C ALA A 957 22.31 -14.64 27.42
N GLN A 958 22.12 -13.73 26.46
CA GLN A 958 20.83 -13.07 26.17
C GLN A 958 20.18 -12.44 27.42
N VAL A 959 20.97 -11.66 28.17
CA VAL A 959 20.45 -11.00 29.38
C VAL A 959 19.57 -9.82 28.98
N GLN A 960 18.38 -9.75 29.55
CA GLN A 960 17.40 -8.70 29.30
C GLN A 960 16.72 -8.28 30.60
N LEU A 961 16.28 -7.03 30.64
CA LEU A 961 15.42 -6.45 31.67
C LEU A 961 14.34 -5.62 30.95
N CYS A 962 13.08 -6.03 31.06
CA CYS A 962 11.94 -5.38 30.40
C CYS A 962 10.87 -4.96 31.42
N ALA A 963 10.08 -3.94 31.07
CA ALA A 963 8.92 -3.55 31.88
C ALA A 963 7.86 -4.66 31.90
N GLY A 964 7.12 -4.76 33.00
CA GLY A 964 6.03 -5.72 33.17
C GLY A 964 6.42 -7.03 33.87
N GLU A 965 5.43 -7.90 34.03
CA GLU A 965 5.52 -9.15 34.79
C GLU A 965 5.98 -10.36 33.96
N THR A 966 6.01 -10.22 32.64
CA THR A 966 6.32 -11.30 31.70
C THR A 966 7.63 -11.04 31.00
N ALA A 967 8.51 -12.04 30.98
CA ALA A 967 9.72 -12.00 30.17
C ALA A 967 9.37 -11.95 28.68
N LEU A 968 9.90 -10.97 27.97
CA LEU A 968 9.82 -10.91 26.51
C LEU A 968 10.93 -11.75 25.88
N PRO A 969 10.77 -12.25 24.64
CA PRO A 969 11.87 -12.87 23.91
C PRO A 969 13.04 -11.89 23.74
N PHE A 970 14.27 -12.40 23.91
CA PHE A 970 15.48 -11.61 23.66
C PHE A 970 15.53 -11.16 22.21
N GLN A 971 15.62 -9.85 22.00
CA GLN A 971 15.80 -9.27 20.68
C GLN A 971 17.17 -8.58 20.64
N PRO A 972 18.16 -9.13 19.91
CA PRO A 972 19.44 -8.45 19.73
C PRO A 972 19.23 -7.13 18.99
N ARG A 973 19.94 -6.09 19.39
CA ARG A 973 20.05 -4.86 18.59
C ARG A 973 21.05 -5.10 17.45
N HIS A 974 20.94 -4.28 16.40
CA HIS A 974 21.99 -4.26 15.39
C HIS A 974 23.32 -3.85 16.04
N PHE A 975 24.43 -4.46 15.61
CA PHE A 975 25.74 -4.25 16.24
C PHE A 975 26.14 -2.78 16.35
N ALA A 976 25.84 -1.97 15.32
CA ALA A 976 26.14 -0.54 15.33
C ALA A 976 25.38 0.23 16.43
N ASP A 977 24.12 -0.12 16.67
CA ASP A 977 23.30 0.53 17.70
C ASP A 977 23.77 0.14 19.10
N GLU A 978 24.07 -1.15 19.29
CA GLU A 978 24.59 -1.66 20.56
C GLU A 978 25.97 -1.06 20.88
N LEU A 979 26.83 -0.93 19.86
CA LEU A 979 28.13 -0.27 19.99
C LEU A 979 27.98 1.21 20.37
N ALA A 980 27.07 1.96 19.74
CA ALA A 980 26.84 3.36 20.09
C ALA A 980 26.35 3.52 21.55
N LEU A 981 25.47 2.62 22.01
CA LEU A 981 25.03 2.60 23.41
C LEU A 981 26.18 2.28 24.38
N CYS A 982 27.08 1.37 24.02
CA CYS A 982 28.29 1.10 24.80
C CYS A 982 29.25 2.30 24.79
N GLN A 983 29.42 2.96 23.64
CA GLN A 983 30.31 4.10 23.44
C GLN A 983 29.92 5.32 24.29
N ARG A 984 28.66 5.44 24.71
CA ARG A 984 28.26 6.44 25.72
C ARG A 984 29.04 6.32 27.04
N TYR A 985 29.51 5.13 27.40
CA TYR A 985 30.17 4.85 28.69
C TYR A 985 31.65 4.52 28.52
N TYR A 986 32.03 3.89 27.41
CA TYR A 986 33.42 3.62 27.12
C TYR A 986 33.69 3.75 25.63
N GLU A 987 34.62 4.61 25.25
CA GLU A 987 35.08 4.76 23.88
C GLU A 987 36.60 4.74 23.82
N LYS A 988 37.14 4.33 22.69
CA LYS A 988 38.58 4.31 22.43
C LYS A 988 38.84 4.87 21.05
N SER A 989 40.02 5.46 20.86
CA SER A 989 40.43 5.93 19.52
C SER A 989 40.84 4.77 18.61
N TYR A 990 41.33 3.66 19.20
CA TYR A 990 41.64 2.43 18.46
C TYR A 990 40.45 1.94 17.64
N ASN A 991 40.76 1.33 16.50
CA ASN A 991 39.75 0.60 15.73
C ASN A 991 39.08 -0.49 16.61
N TYR A 992 37.80 -0.80 16.34
CA TYR A 992 36.95 -1.58 17.27
C TYR A 992 37.60 -2.91 17.73
N ALA A 993 38.18 -3.68 16.80
CA ALA A 993 38.74 -5.00 17.06
C ALA A 993 40.07 -4.99 17.85
N ILE A 994 40.71 -3.83 18.03
CA ILE A 994 42.06 -3.73 18.60
C ILE A 994 41.96 -3.46 20.11
N THR A 995 42.53 -4.33 20.93
CA THR A 995 42.51 -4.16 22.40
C THR A 995 43.37 -2.96 22.80
N PRO A 996 42.88 -2.05 23.67
CA PRO A 996 43.68 -0.93 24.16
C PRO A 996 45.01 -1.37 24.77
N GLY A 997 46.08 -0.63 24.49
CA GLY A 997 47.45 -0.98 24.91
C GLY A 997 48.15 -1.98 23.98
N THR A 998 47.56 -2.32 22.84
CA THR A 998 48.25 -3.04 21.75
C THR A 998 48.99 -2.04 20.85
N GLU A 999 50.17 -2.40 20.35
CA GLU A 999 50.84 -1.67 19.26
C GLU A 999 49.94 -1.65 18.01
N SER A 1000 49.57 -0.47 17.54
CA SER A 1000 48.70 -0.30 16.38
C SER A 1000 48.83 1.09 15.78
N TYR A 1001 48.65 1.16 14.46
CA TYR A 1001 48.59 2.39 13.68
C TYR A 1001 47.15 2.77 13.31
N GLU A 1002 46.16 1.97 13.69
CA GLU A 1002 44.76 2.19 13.30
C GLU A 1002 43.99 2.96 14.39
N GLY A 1003 43.64 4.21 14.09
CA GLY A 1003 42.82 5.06 14.97
C GLY A 1003 43.62 5.92 15.96
N PHE A 1004 44.92 6.15 15.72
CA PHE A 1004 45.67 7.12 16.52
C PHE A 1004 45.18 8.54 16.20
N ILE A 1005 45.27 9.41 17.18
CA ILE A 1005 45.07 10.84 17.01
C ILE A 1005 46.41 11.48 16.68
N THR A 1006 46.39 12.47 15.80
CA THR A 1006 47.57 13.25 15.44
C THR A 1006 47.30 14.73 15.67
N ALA A 1007 48.24 15.41 16.30
CA ALA A 1007 48.17 16.86 16.47
C ALA A 1007 49.58 17.47 16.56
N TYR A 1008 49.69 18.72 16.15
CA TYR A 1008 50.93 19.49 16.21
C TYR A 1008 50.98 20.31 17.50
N SER A 1009 52.12 20.22 18.19
CA SER A 1009 52.47 21.03 19.36
C SER A 1009 53.36 22.20 18.95
N GLU A 1010 53.03 23.43 19.37
CA GLU A 1010 53.89 24.61 19.20
C GLU A 1010 54.94 24.76 20.33
N GLY A 1011 54.92 23.87 21.33
CA GLY A 1011 55.74 23.96 22.54
C GLY A 1011 54.98 24.60 23.73
N GLY A 1012 55.02 23.99 24.92
CA GLY A 1012 54.25 24.46 26.10
C GLY A 1012 53.71 23.34 26.98
N TYR A 1013 52.77 23.61 27.87
CA TYR A 1013 52.26 22.62 28.86
C TYR A 1013 51.11 21.73 28.34
N ILE A 1014 50.24 22.26 27.46
CA ILE A 1014 49.02 21.61 26.94
C ILE A 1014 48.94 21.90 25.44
N ILE A 1015 49.00 20.88 24.58
CA ILE A 1015 49.51 21.18 23.22
C ILE A 1015 48.96 20.36 22.05
N ALA A 1016 47.97 19.49 22.22
CA ALA A 1016 47.48 18.69 21.10
C ALA A 1016 46.01 18.27 21.26
N ASP A 1017 45.18 18.51 20.25
CA ASP A 1017 43.74 18.22 20.25
C ASP A 1017 43.46 16.71 20.17
N GLY A 1018 42.64 16.19 21.09
CA GLY A 1018 42.23 14.78 21.17
C GLY A 1018 41.06 14.39 20.28
N GLY A 1019 40.34 15.37 19.72
CA GLY A 1019 39.18 15.16 18.87
C GLY A 1019 37.86 14.98 19.65
N GLN A 1020 36.77 14.94 18.89
CA GLN A 1020 35.41 14.73 19.39
C GLN A 1020 35.11 13.24 19.58
N PHE A 1021 34.29 12.93 20.58
CA PHE A 1021 33.75 11.58 20.74
C PHE A 1021 32.67 11.30 19.70
N ILE A 1022 32.57 10.03 19.28
CA ILE A 1022 31.48 9.58 18.40
C ILE A 1022 30.13 9.73 19.12
N VAL A 1023 30.10 9.36 20.41
CA VAL A 1023 28.90 9.47 21.26
C VAL A 1023 29.20 10.32 22.49
N ALA A 1024 28.33 11.28 22.77
CA ALA A 1024 28.38 12.08 23.99
C ALA A 1024 28.38 11.20 25.25
N LYS A 1025 29.37 11.39 26.12
CA LYS A 1025 29.56 10.65 27.36
C LYS A 1025 28.56 11.08 28.42
N ARG A 1026 28.23 10.19 29.36
CA ARG A 1026 27.29 10.51 30.47
C ARG A 1026 27.84 11.56 31.44
N THR A 1027 29.16 11.57 31.62
CA THR A 1027 29.90 12.47 32.50
C THR A 1027 31.26 12.73 31.86
N ILE A 1028 32.03 13.67 32.42
CA ILE A 1028 33.41 13.89 31.98
C ILE A 1028 34.19 12.59 32.19
N PRO A 1029 34.69 11.94 31.11
CA PRO A 1029 35.33 10.63 31.22
C PRO A 1029 36.71 10.73 31.87
N THR A 1030 37.14 9.64 32.50
CA THR A 1030 38.55 9.42 32.85
C THR A 1030 39.29 9.00 31.58
N MET A 1031 40.31 9.77 31.22
CA MET A 1031 41.09 9.54 30.00
C MET A 1031 42.39 8.78 30.31
N LYS A 1032 42.72 7.80 29.47
CA LYS A 1032 44.06 7.17 29.43
C LYS A 1032 44.66 7.35 28.05
N VAL A 1033 45.97 7.48 28.00
CA VAL A 1033 46.75 7.70 26.76
C VAL A 1033 47.71 6.54 26.55
N TYR A 1034 47.90 6.12 25.30
CA TYR A 1034 48.75 4.98 24.93
C TYR A 1034 49.63 5.32 23.73
N SER A 1035 50.85 4.78 23.72
CA SER A 1035 51.74 4.87 22.55
C SER A 1035 51.23 3.98 21.41
N PRO A 1036 51.14 4.49 20.17
CA PRO A 1036 50.81 3.65 19.01
C PRO A 1036 51.89 2.61 18.68
N PHE A 1037 53.14 2.82 19.12
CA PHE A 1037 54.30 2.00 18.76
C PHE A 1037 54.71 0.97 19.81
N THR A 1038 54.39 1.22 21.08
CA THR A 1038 54.77 0.33 22.18
C THR A 1038 53.57 -0.21 22.94
N GLY A 1039 52.39 0.39 22.76
CA GLY A 1039 51.20 0.08 23.56
C GLY A 1039 51.29 0.55 25.01
N GLU A 1040 52.41 1.14 25.44
CA GLU A 1040 52.62 1.59 26.81
C GLU A 1040 51.65 2.73 27.18
N ILE A 1041 51.08 2.65 28.38
CA ILE A 1041 50.21 3.69 28.95
C ILE A 1041 51.03 4.94 29.33
N SER A 1042 50.40 6.10 29.29
CA SER A 1042 50.99 7.40 29.61
C SER A 1042 52.17 7.77 28.69
N LYS A 1043 52.10 7.35 27.43
CA LYS A 1043 53.09 7.65 26.38
C LYS A 1043 52.43 8.23 25.14
N ALA A 1044 53.06 9.22 24.53
CA ALA A 1044 52.73 9.72 23.19
C ALA A 1044 53.99 9.76 22.32
N ARG A 1045 53.87 9.39 21.05
CA ARG A 1045 55.01 9.31 20.12
C ARG A 1045 55.20 10.65 19.42
N ARG A 1046 56.43 11.18 19.40
CA ARG A 1046 56.78 12.32 18.53
C ARG A 1046 57.23 11.80 17.17
N PHE A 1047 56.55 12.21 16.09
CA PHE A 1047 56.74 11.67 14.75
C PHE A 1047 58.15 11.91 14.19
N GLY A 1048 58.76 13.07 14.47
CA GLY A 1048 60.07 13.46 13.91
C GLY A 1048 61.30 12.82 14.57
N ASP A 1049 61.19 12.39 15.84
CA ASP A 1049 62.35 11.94 16.63
C ASP A 1049 62.33 10.44 16.94
N ALA A 1050 61.27 9.73 16.52
CA ALA A 1050 61.06 8.31 16.77
C ALA A 1050 61.26 7.92 18.25
N LYS A 1051 60.78 8.76 19.18
CA LYS A 1051 60.83 8.52 20.64
C LYS A 1051 59.48 8.74 21.29
N ASP A 1052 59.18 7.87 22.27
CA ASP A 1052 58.00 7.99 23.12
C ASP A 1052 58.26 9.02 24.21
N SER A 1053 57.37 9.99 24.32
CA SER A 1053 57.36 11.00 25.38
C SER A 1053 56.42 10.54 26.48
N VAL A 1054 56.86 10.66 27.75
CA VAL A 1054 55.97 10.46 28.90
C VAL A 1054 54.94 11.58 28.90
N VAL A 1055 53.67 11.25 29.10
CA VAL A 1055 52.58 12.22 29.22
C VAL A 1055 51.83 12.00 30.52
N SER A 1056 51.30 13.08 31.09
CA SER A 1056 50.52 13.05 32.32
C SER A 1056 49.06 12.66 32.07
N GLY A 1057 48.56 12.77 30.83
CA GLY A 1057 47.22 12.33 30.42
C GLY A 1057 46.56 13.25 29.40
N MET A 1058 45.23 13.35 29.47
CA MET A 1058 44.43 14.33 28.72
C MET A 1058 43.78 15.31 29.70
N GLU A 1059 43.93 16.62 29.48
CA GLU A 1059 43.26 17.68 30.24
C GLU A 1059 42.12 18.32 29.45
N TYR A 1060 41.21 19.00 30.14
CA TYR A 1060 40.01 19.65 29.54
C TYR A 1060 39.11 18.71 28.74
N ALA A 1061 39.08 17.42 29.11
CA ALA A 1061 38.05 16.53 28.62
C ALA A 1061 36.66 17.05 29.02
N SER A 1062 35.70 16.90 28.13
CA SER A 1062 34.30 17.22 28.38
C SER A 1062 33.44 16.02 28.00
N THR A 1063 32.12 16.11 28.16
CA THR A 1063 31.22 15.03 27.73
C THR A 1063 31.25 14.78 26.22
N ASN A 1064 31.68 15.74 25.39
CA ASN A 1064 31.68 15.62 23.93
C ASN A 1064 33.08 15.59 23.31
N HIS A 1065 34.12 15.75 24.11
CA HIS A 1065 35.47 16.01 23.61
C HIS A 1065 36.54 15.33 24.46
N ALA A 1066 37.50 14.65 23.81
CA ALA A 1066 38.57 13.89 24.47
C ALA A 1066 39.56 14.78 25.24
N GLY A 1067 39.51 16.08 25.01
CA GLY A 1067 40.37 17.07 25.67
C GLY A 1067 41.65 17.28 24.88
N ARG A 1068 42.72 17.69 25.57
CA ARG A 1068 44.03 17.96 24.99
C ARG A 1068 45.12 17.18 25.71
N LEU A 1069 46.10 16.69 24.97
CA LEU A 1069 47.24 15.96 25.52
C LEU A 1069 48.07 16.85 26.47
N TYR A 1070 48.38 16.33 27.65
CA TYR A 1070 49.04 17.03 28.74
C TYR A 1070 50.33 16.34 29.18
N HIS A 1071 51.42 17.10 29.32
CA HIS A 1071 52.75 16.58 29.66
C HIS A 1071 53.14 16.77 31.12
N GLY A 1072 52.52 17.71 31.84
CA GLY A 1072 52.96 18.08 33.20
C GLY A 1072 54.06 19.16 33.20
N SER A 1073 54.79 19.27 34.32
CA SER A 1073 55.82 20.29 34.55
C SER A 1073 57.10 20.01 33.75
N GLY A 1074 57.27 20.68 32.60
CA GLY A 1074 58.46 20.56 31.74
C GLY A 1074 58.22 20.98 30.29
N GLY A 1075 56.95 21.02 29.87
CA GLY A 1075 56.51 21.39 28.53
C GLY A 1075 56.92 20.38 27.44
N MET A 1076 56.04 20.07 26.49
CA MET A 1076 56.44 19.21 25.36
C MET A 1076 57.20 20.04 24.32
N PRO A 1077 58.25 19.49 23.68
CA PRO A 1077 58.85 20.08 22.51
C PRO A 1077 57.85 20.34 21.38
N ALA A 1078 58.10 21.36 20.56
CA ALA A 1078 57.32 21.61 19.35
C ALA A 1078 57.43 20.44 18.35
N GLY A 1079 56.35 20.02 17.73
CA GLY A 1079 56.33 18.94 16.74
C GLY A 1079 55.03 18.13 16.73
N THR A 1080 54.93 17.20 15.79
CA THR A 1080 53.75 16.34 15.64
C THR A 1080 53.80 15.17 16.62
N TYR A 1081 52.75 15.03 17.43
CA TYR A 1081 52.56 13.91 18.35
C TYR A 1081 51.42 13.03 17.86
N ILE A 1082 51.57 11.72 18.07
CA ILE A 1082 50.55 10.72 17.81
C ILE A 1082 50.35 9.81 19.03
N TRP A 1083 49.10 9.51 19.34
CA TRP A 1083 48.72 8.70 20.50
C TRP A 1083 47.35 8.06 20.31
N HIS A 1084 47.09 7.02 21.08
CA HIS A 1084 45.74 6.51 21.28
C HIS A 1084 45.18 6.96 22.63
N TRP A 1085 43.87 6.95 22.75
CA TRP A 1085 43.22 7.18 24.03
C TRP A 1085 42.06 6.22 24.28
N THR A 1086 41.72 6.07 25.56
CA THR A 1086 40.45 5.48 26.01
C THR A 1086 39.74 6.46 26.95
N ALA A 1087 38.43 6.58 26.83
CA ALA A 1087 37.56 7.43 27.62
C ALA A 1087 36.60 6.56 28.44
N ASP A 1088 36.71 6.63 29.77
CA ASP A 1088 35.91 5.83 30.69
C ASP A 1088 34.95 6.71 31.49
N ALA A 1089 33.65 6.57 31.22
CA ALA A 1089 32.55 7.27 31.87
C ALA A 1089 31.54 6.27 32.46
N GLU A 1090 31.99 5.13 32.98
CA GLU A 1090 31.10 4.17 33.67
C GLU A 1090 30.48 4.75 34.94
N ILE A 1091 29.38 4.16 35.42
CA ILE A 1091 28.52 4.64 36.53
C ILE A 1091 29.15 4.42 37.91
#